data_AF-A0A7M3WXV1-F1
#
_entry.id   AF-A0A7M3WXV1-F1
#
_cell.length_a   1.000
_cell.length_b   1.000
_cell.length_c   1.000
_cell.angle_alpha   90.00
_cell.angle_beta   90.00
_cell.angle_gamma   90.00
#
_symmetry.space_group_name_H-M   'P 1'
#
loop_
_entity.id
_entity.type
_entity.pdbx_description
1 polymer ?
#
loop_
_entity_poly.entity_id
_entity_poly.type
_entity_poly.pdbx_seq_one_letter_code
_entity_poly.pdbx_strand_id
1 'polypeptide(L)'
;MTENDKILPIVNEQTVDRTTEAIGPVWLRNKTISPVLEAQAPFWFTGAGNALRDHICVSLNNSNERVFVSSSYLSEPSVVQALSSAAERGVRVYVLLDKVGFEEILDNSLASPIHGWALLRERSSRGLDVVLCDWHLPNKWGVVLSCPLDLTLSSANAGWAMELDGEQIDEMQRHVTHEFWSTQGTREVLAAEEVSNPPSIAEPPFVLKPLLNGDLICRTQCSVNGHDASSEDIFRTMKQWGHLSTGAGTQQSVVLKGQLIEVASKAKTTLLSTTEQCQPFTGAYANGNATVLLASGSKTFVAGWDRGSESDWGSLLMLNDQQKAVSEEWIQYHIENAEWIGNDNFKIGDANDEIIWNGRQMTISDEQDVEMGIITLERMPESVEEMQNFQPDFELPSNEFARQCTMRWTVRPPTLESGVTNDPLHTDWERAKQILSERLSALDEVNQPPKIALFGRKIKSLQTKLDQAITDVPGIRTIKALVKMKKDVESLTKDIMANAKAMDDAEIEAELEKAREAQMKAHLADVAKSETRVKQLTKKLKPLQDEHEDLTNQLSKSKKDEEQKRIKTDLETLGRNIAGVESELAAATKESQAEFVFKPPKGNIGSKKSSGHLFVNKKDGQLLPLDVPEEDLPETGKLFISEEQRYLGIEHWSQLDIAKKEAKRLNASIVVVEGQ
;
A
#
# COMPACT_ATOMS: atom_id res chain seq x y z
N MET A 1 -6.14 -11.53 33.81
CA MET A 1 -6.25 -10.37 32.91
C MET A 1 -7.17 -10.78 31.78
N THR A 2 -8.18 -9.98 31.46
CA THR A 2 -9.20 -10.27 30.43
C THR A 2 -8.71 -9.81 29.05
N GLU A 3 -9.19 -10.41 27.96
CA GLU A 3 -8.82 -10.00 26.58
C GLU A 3 -9.09 -8.50 26.31
N ASN A 4 -10.10 -7.93 26.96
CA ASN A 4 -10.46 -6.51 26.85
C ASN A 4 -9.40 -5.52 27.39
N ASP A 5 -8.36 -6.00 28.08
CA ASP A 5 -7.29 -5.16 28.65
C ASP A 5 -6.04 -5.11 27.74
N LYS A 6 -6.02 -5.88 26.65
CA LYS A 6 -4.91 -5.83 25.68
C LYS A 6 -4.96 -4.54 24.86
N ILE A 7 -3.80 -3.98 24.58
CA ILE A 7 -3.67 -2.83 23.68
C ILE A 7 -3.69 -3.36 22.24
N LEU A 8 -4.76 -3.06 21.51
CA LEU A 8 -4.98 -3.51 20.14
C LEU A 8 -5.22 -2.32 19.21
N PRO A 9 -4.93 -2.44 17.91
CA PRO A 9 -5.35 -1.45 16.93
C PRO A 9 -6.87 -1.29 16.91
N ILE A 10 -7.34 -0.07 16.66
CA ILE A 10 -8.77 0.25 16.58
C ILE A 10 -9.10 0.72 15.17
N VAL A 11 -10.14 0.15 14.57
CA VAL A 11 -10.70 0.62 13.31
C VAL A 11 -11.71 1.71 13.62
N ASN A 12 -11.45 2.90 13.10
CA ASN A 12 -12.37 4.03 13.15
C ASN A 12 -12.95 4.26 11.76
N GLU A 13 -14.15 4.84 11.73
CA GLU A 13 -14.78 5.28 10.50
C GLU A 13 -15.45 6.64 10.65
N GLN A 14 -15.51 7.39 9.55
CA GLN A 14 -16.24 8.65 9.47
C GLN A 14 -16.90 8.76 8.11
N THR A 15 -18.22 8.97 8.12
CA THR A 15 -18.99 9.26 6.91
C THR A 15 -19.15 10.76 6.73
N VAL A 16 -18.81 11.24 5.54
CA VAL A 16 -18.96 12.64 5.13
C VAL A 16 -20.02 12.73 4.05
N ASP A 17 -21.03 13.58 4.29
CA ASP A 17 -22.04 13.94 3.31
C ASP A 17 -21.48 15.01 2.36
N ARG A 18 -21.39 14.68 1.08
CA ARG A 18 -20.88 15.56 0.01
C ARG A 18 -21.99 16.16 -0.84
N THR A 19 -23.27 15.91 -0.53
CA THR A 19 -24.40 16.37 -1.36
C THR A 19 -24.43 17.88 -1.60
N THR A 20 -23.94 18.67 -0.65
CA THR A 20 -23.88 20.14 -0.77
C THR A 20 -22.59 20.68 -1.41
N GLU A 21 -21.63 19.82 -1.71
CA GLU A 21 -20.35 20.20 -2.32
C GLU A 21 -20.55 20.67 -3.75
N ALA A 22 -20.01 21.85 -4.07
CA ALA A 22 -20.05 22.41 -5.41
C ALA A 22 -18.82 21.94 -6.21
N ILE A 23 -19.05 21.32 -7.37
CA ILE A 23 -17.98 20.81 -8.23
C ILE A 23 -17.70 21.73 -9.43
N GLY A 24 -18.43 22.85 -9.52
CA GLY A 24 -18.28 23.84 -10.58
C GLY A 24 -19.00 23.42 -11.88
N PRO A 25 -18.51 23.89 -13.04
CA PRO A 25 -19.16 23.65 -14.33
C PRO A 25 -19.20 22.18 -14.74
N VAL A 26 -20.39 21.65 -15.03
CA VAL A 26 -20.61 20.28 -15.52
C VAL A 26 -21.63 20.21 -16.65
N TRP A 27 -21.47 19.21 -17.52
CA TRP A 27 -22.54 18.75 -18.39
C TRP A 27 -23.30 17.62 -17.71
N LEU A 28 -24.62 17.74 -17.66
CA LEU A 28 -25.52 16.75 -17.07
C LEU A 28 -26.15 15.91 -18.15
N ARG A 29 -26.04 14.57 -18.06
CA ARG A 29 -26.68 13.68 -19.03
C ARG A 29 -28.20 13.78 -18.85
N ASN A 30 -28.89 14.10 -19.93
CA ASN A 30 -30.33 13.95 -20.03
C ASN A 30 -30.64 12.56 -20.58
N LYS A 31 -31.62 11.86 -19.98
CA LYS A 31 -31.96 10.47 -20.36
C LYS A 31 -32.89 10.38 -21.58
N THR A 32 -33.23 11.52 -22.19
CA THR A 32 -34.13 11.57 -23.35
C THR A 32 -33.41 11.13 -24.62
N ILE A 33 -33.96 10.12 -25.30
CA ILE A 33 -33.55 9.75 -26.65
C ILE A 33 -34.36 10.60 -27.62
N SER A 34 -33.65 11.41 -28.39
CA SER A 34 -34.26 12.42 -29.25
C SER A 34 -34.48 11.85 -30.65
N PRO A 35 -35.69 11.93 -31.22
CA PRO A 35 -35.90 11.57 -32.61
C PRO A 35 -35.10 12.51 -33.54
N VAL A 36 -34.59 11.96 -34.64
CA VAL A 36 -33.94 12.76 -35.68
C VAL A 36 -35.02 13.57 -36.40
N LEU A 37 -34.87 14.89 -36.38
CA LEU A 37 -35.73 15.81 -37.11
C LEU A 37 -35.19 15.94 -38.54
N GLU A 38 -35.92 15.42 -39.52
CA GLU A 38 -35.49 15.48 -40.94
C GLU A 38 -36.11 16.64 -41.74
N ALA A 39 -37.24 17.19 -41.27
CA ALA A 39 -37.90 18.30 -41.95
C ALA A 39 -38.67 19.19 -40.96
N GLN A 40 -38.44 20.49 -41.07
CA GLN A 40 -39.21 21.54 -40.41
C GLN A 40 -39.14 22.78 -41.31
N ALA A 41 -39.97 22.79 -42.36
CA ALA A 41 -39.91 23.80 -43.42
C ALA A 41 -39.88 25.23 -42.84
N PRO A 42 -38.94 26.09 -43.28
CA PRO A 42 -38.11 25.96 -44.47
C PRO A 42 -36.77 25.22 -44.28
N PHE A 43 -36.54 24.60 -43.11
CA PHE A 43 -35.34 23.81 -42.84
C PHE A 43 -35.53 22.33 -43.16
N TRP A 44 -34.49 21.74 -43.73
CA TRP A 44 -34.43 20.34 -44.13
C TRP A 44 -33.10 19.75 -43.67
N PHE A 45 -33.11 18.51 -43.21
CA PHE A 45 -31.93 17.89 -42.61
C PHE A 45 -31.61 16.57 -43.30
N THR A 46 -30.33 16.19 -43.28
CA THR A 46 -29.91 14.88 -43.76
C THR A 46 -30.37 13.80 -42.78
N GLY A 47 -30.73 12.62 -43.31
CA GLY A 47 -31.22 11.54 -42.47
C GLY A 47 -31.67 10.33 -43.29
N ALA A 48 -32.02 9.26 -42.57
CA ALA A 48 -32.37 7.98 -43.16
C ALA A 48 -33.68 8.02 -43.99
N GLY A 49 -34.58 8.94 -43.66
CA GLY A 49 -35.80 9.23 -44.43
C GLY A 49 -35.56 10.04 -45.70
N ASN A 50 -34.34 10.56 -45.91
CA ASN A 50 -33.91 11.29 -47.11
C ASN A 50 -34.77 12.54 -47.43
N ALA A 51 -35.38 13.18 -46.44
CA ALA A 51 -36.30 14.29 -46.66
C ALA A 51 -35.66 15.44 -47.49
N LEU A 52 -34.42 15.82 -47.16
CA LEU A 52 -33.68 16.84 -47.92
C LEU A 52 -33.42 16.42 -49.37
N ARG A 53 -32.91 15.20 -49.60
CA ARG A 53 -32.63 14.68 -50.95
C ARG A 53 -33.90 14.69 -51.80
N ASP A 54 -34.98 14.14 -51.26
CA ASP A 54 -36.25 14.02 -51.98
C ASP A 54 -36.81 15.41 -52.30
N HIS A 55 -36.69 16.38 -51.38
CA HIS A 55 -37.08 17.76 -51.61
C HIS A 55 -36.28 18.41 -52.76
N ILE A 56 -34.95 18.26 -52.78
CA ILE A 56 -34.10 18.75 -53.89
C ILE A 56 -34.50 18.10 -55.22
N CYS A 57 -34.65 16.77 -55.25
CA CYS A 57 -35.02 16.03 -56.46
C CYS A 57 -36.39 16.48 -57.01
N VAL A 58 -37.39 16.70 -56.14
CA VAL A 58 -38.70 17.22 -56.54
C VAL A 58 -38.57 18.61 -57.18
N SER A 59 -37.79 19.51 -56.58
CA SER A 59 -37.59 20.86 -57.12
C SER A 59 -36.87 20.86 -58.47
N LEU A 60 -35.82 20.03 -58.63
CA LEU A 60 -35.11 19.84 -59.90
C LEU A 60 -36.02 19.23 -61.00
N ASN A 61 -36.91 18.30 -60.62
CA ASN A 61 -37.86 17.73 -61.57
C ASN A 61 -38.95 18.71 -62.00
N ASN A 62 -39.26 19.70 -61.16
CA ASN A 62 -40.26 20.74 -61.43
C ASN A 62 -39.69 21.98 -62.12
N SER A 63 -38.36 22.10 -62.28
CA SER A 63 -37.73 23.24 -62.95
C SER A 63 -38.04 23.25 -64.45
N ASN A 64 -38.24 24.45 -65.01
CA ASN A 64 -38.73 24.67 -66.36
C ASN A 64 -37.70 25.30 -67.30
N GLU A 65 -36.87 26.22 -66.81
CA GLU A 65 -35.98 27.01 -67.65
C GLU A 65 -34.51 26.93 -67.23
N ARG A 66 -34.21 27.07 -65.93
CA ARG A 66 -32.81 27.15 -65.45
C ARG A 66 -32.60 26.45 -64.13
N VAL A 67 -31.48 25.75 -64.01
CA VAL A 67 -31.00 25.16 -62.78
C VAL A 67 -29.54 25.55 -62.58
N PHE A 68 -29.22 25.98 -61.36
CA PHE A 68 -27.86 26.24 -60.92
C PHE A 68 -27.58 25.37 -59.71
N VAL A 69 -26.48 24.61 -59.76
CA VAL A 69 -25.99 23.80 -58.65
C VAL A 69 -24.56 24.21 -58.38
N SER A 70 -24.27 24.60 -57.14
CA SER A 70 -22.92 24.72 -56.64
C SER A 70 -22.76 23.83 -55.42
N SER A 71 -21.72 23.01 -55.39
CA SER A 71 -21.40 22.16 -54.24
C SER A 71 -19.94 21.70 -54.28
N SER A 72 -19.39 21.22 -53.15
CA SER A 72 -18.10 20.53 -53.17
C SER A 72 -18.12 19.23 -54.00
N TYR A 73 -19.20 18.47 -53.91
CA TYR A 73 -19.38 17.19 -54.61
C TYR A 73 -20.79 17.09 -55.16
N LEU A 74 -20.91 16.38 -56.27
CA LEU A 74 -22.19 16.04 -56.89
C LEU A 74 -22.12 14.57 -57.32
N SER A 75 -22.41 13.67 -56.38
CA SER A 75 -22.35 12.23 -56.62
C SER A 75 -23.54 11.45 -56.08
N GLU A 76 -24.50 12.13 -55.43
CA GLU A 76 -25.74 11.47 -55.02
C GLU A 76 -26.54 11.04 -56.27
N PRO A 77 -26.80 9.72 -56.45
CA PRO A 77 -27.39 9.21 -57.69
C PRO A 77 -28.75 9.82 -58.05
N SER A 78 -29.61 10.06 -57.07
CA SER A 78 -30.97 10.56 -57.29
C SER A 78 -30.97 12.03 -57.73
N VAL A 79 -30.09 12.84 -57.17
CA VAL A 79 -29.87 14.25 -57.52
C VAL A 79 -29.23 14.35 -58.90
N VAL A 80 -28.20 13.53 -59.20
CA VAL A 80 -27.60 13.47 -60.53
C VAL A 80 -28.64 13.05 -61.58
N GLN A 81 -29.47 12.06 -61.29
CA GLN A 81 -30.54 11.63 -62.18
C GLN A 81 -31.61 12.73 -62.39
N ALA A 82 -31.97 13.46 -61.34
CA ALA A 82 -32.90 14.59 -61.46
C ALA A 82 -32.33 15.74 -62.31
N LEU A 83 -31.03 16.03 -62.18
CA LEU A 83 -30.32 17.00 -63.03
C LEU A 83 -30.26 16.55 -64.49
N SER A 84 -29.89 15.28 -64.75
CA SER A 84 -29.93 14.68 -66.08
C SER A 84 -31.32 14.81 -66.71
N SER A 85 -32.36 14.48 -65.94
CA SER A 85 -33.75 14.60 -66.39
C SER A 85 -34.14 16.05 -66.70
N ALA A 86 -33.63 17.03 -65.93
CA ALA A 86 -33.86 18.45 -66.22
C ALA A 86 -33.17 18.88 -67.52
N ALA A 87 -31.90 18.50 -67.70
CA ALA A 87 -31.13 18.79 -68.90
C ALA A 87 -31.79 18.20 -70.17
N GLU A 88 -32.27 16.96 -70.10
CA GLU A 88 -33.00 16.29 -71.19
C GLU A 88 -34.32 17.00 -71.56
N ARG A 89 -34.97 17.66 -70.59
CA ARG A 89 -36.16 18.51 -70.84
C ARG A 89 -35.82 19.85 -71.49
N GLY A 90 -34.53 20.15 -71.70
CA GLY A 90 -34.06 21.43 -72.26
C GLY A 90 -33.88 22.54 -71.22
N VAL A 91 -33.91 22.21 -69.93
CA VAL A 91 -33.56 23.14 -68.85
C VAL A 91 -32.07 23.46 -68.94
N ARG A 92 -31.70 24.74 -68.83
CA ARG A 92 -30.28 25.13 -68.83
C ARG A 92 -29.67 24.85 -67.47
N VAL A 93 -28.75 23.90 -67.44
CA VAL A 93 -28.10 23.47 -66.20
C VAL A 93 -26.69 24.08 -66.11
N TYR A 94 -26.42 24.76 -65.01
CA TYR A 94 -25.13 25.31 -64.66
C TYR A 94 -24.62 24.62 -63.40
N VAL A 95 -23.41 24.09 -63.43
CA VAL A 95 -22.84 23.35 -62.31
C VAL A 95 -21.46 23.90 -61.97
N LEU A 96 -21.24 24.23 -60.70
CA LEU A 96 -19.96 24.70 -60.17
C LEU A 96 -19.48 23.76 -59.06
N LEU A 97 -18.34 23.10 -59.26
CA LEU A 97 -17.84 22.09 -58.31
C LEU A 97 -16.41 22.35 -57.89
N ASP A 98 -16.07 21.94 -56.66
CA ASP A 98 -14.69 21.85 -56.18
C ASP A 98 -13.88 20.96 -57.11
N LYS A 99 -12.56 21.20 -57.19
CA LYS A 99 -11.66 20.41 -58.03
C LYS A 99 -11.91 18.90 -57.95
N VAL A 100 -12.07 18.36 -56.74
CA VAL A 100 -12.29 16.91 -56.55
C VAL A 100 -13.67 16.49 -57.07
N GLY A 101 -14.73 17.22 -56.71
CA GLY A 101 -16.08 16.93 -57.22
C GLY A 101 -16.20 17.11 -58.73
N PHE A 102 -15.44 18.03 -59.31
CA PHE A 102 -15.36 18.25 -60.75
C PHE A 102 -14.73 17.03 -61.47
N GLU A 103 -13.64 16.47 -60.97
CA GLU A 103 -13.12 15.22 -61.56
C GLU A 103 -14.11 14.07 -61.39
N GLU A 104 -14.71 13.95 -60.20
CA GLU A 104 -15.63 12.86 -59.89
C GLU A 104 -16.88 12.87 -60.78
N ILE A 105 -17.46 14.04 -61.06
CA ILE A 105 -18.63 14.13 -61.96
C ILE A 105 -18.27 13.80 -63.41
N LEU A 106 -17.03 14.05 -63.84
CA LEU A 106 -16.57 13.69 -65.19
C LEU A 106 -16.36 12.18 -65.32
N ASP A 107 -15.88 11.52 -64.27
CA ASP A 107 -15.69 10.07 -64.23
C ASP A 107 -17.00 9.30 -63.92
N ASN A 108 -18.03 9.99 -63.42
CA ASN A 108 -19.29 9.36 -63.04
C ASN A 108 -20.16 9.00 -64.25
N SER A 109 -20.29 7.70 -64.52
CA SER A 109 -21.15 7.17 -65.59
C SER A 109 -22.65 7.57 -65.48
N LEU A 110 -23.16 7.86 -64.28
CA LEU A 110 -24.54 8.35 -64.11
C LEU A 110 -24.70 9.81 -64.54
N ALA A 111 -23.60 10.57 -64.60
CA ALA A 111 -23.55 11.96 -65.03
C ALA A 111 -23.28 12.10 -66.54
N SER A 112 -23.05 11.01 -67.27
CA SER A 112 -22.89 11.06 -68.73
C SER A 112 -24.01 11.82 -69.46
N PRO A 113 -25.30 11.78 -69.05
CA PRO A 113 -26.34 12.57 -69.70
C PRO A 113 -26.22 14.09 -69.51
N ILE A 114 -25.56 14.57 -68.44
CA ILE A 114 -25.32 16.02 -68.25
C ILE A 114 -24.06 16.50 -68.97
N HIS A 115 -23.14 15.60 -69.35
CA HIS A 115 -21.99 15.95 -70.19
C HIS A 115 -22.49 16.42 -71.56
N GLY A 116 -22.25 17.69 -71.90
CA GLY A 116 -22.72 18.27 -73.16
C GLY A 116 -24.10 18.96 -73.09
N TRP A 117 -24.83 18.80 -71.98
CA TRP A 117 -26.15 19.42 -71.77
C TRP A 117 -26.16 20.40 -70.60
N ALA A 118 -25.16 20.31 -69.72
CA ALA A 118 -24.88 21.26 -68.66
C ALA A 118 -23.55 21.97 -68.90
N LEU A 119 -23.45 23.23 -68.47
CA LEU A 119 -22.16 23.91 -68.36
C LEU A 119 -21.56 23.59 -66.99
N LEU A 120 -20.56 22.72 -66.97
CA LEU A 120 -19.81 22.34 -65.77
C LEU A 120 -18.58 23.24 -65.64
N ARG A 121 -18.34 23.79 -64.47
CA ARG A 121 -17.13 24.56 -64.16
C ARG A 121 -16.47 24.06 -62.88
N GLU A 122 -15.15 24.00 -62.92
CA GLU A 122 -14.31 23.82 -61.75
C GLU A 122 -14.12 25.17 -61.05
N ARG A 123 -14.35 25.21 -59.74
CA ARG A 123 -14.04 26.37 -58.90
C ARG A 123 -12.59 26.39 -58.47
N SER A 124 -12.02 27.59 -58.37
CA SER A 124 -10.61 27.80 -57.96
C SER A 124 -10.40 27.70 -56.46
N SER A 125 -11.44 28.01 -55.69
CA SER A 125 -11.47 28.01 -54.23
C SER A 125 -12.86 27.60 -53.77
N ARG A 126 -12.95 27.15 -52.52
CA ARG A 126 -14.09 26.49 -51.89
C ARG A 126 -15.29 27.43 -51.55
N GLY A 127 -16.50 26.84 -51.44
CA GLY A 127 -17.84 27.36 -51.04
C GLY A 127 -18.46 28.56 -51.79
N LEU A 128 -19.64 28.54 -52.43
CA LEU A 128 -20.97 28.40 -51.81
C LEU A 128 -21.67 27.10 -52.21
N ASP A 129 -22.39 26.49 -51.28
CA ASP A 129 -23.22 25.32 -51.58
C ASP A 129 -24.71 25.73 -51.65
N VAL A 130 -25.27 25.64 -52.86
CA VAL A 130 -26.59 26.19 -53.19
C VAL A 130 -27.19 25.50 -54.41
N VAL A 131 -28.51 25.31 -54.39
CA VAL A 131 -29.29 24.92 -55.58
C VAL A 131 -30.32 26.00 -55.85
N LEU A 132 -30.37 26.51 -57.07
CA LEU A 132 -31.38 27.46 -57.51
C LEU A 132 -32.12 26.90 -58.73
N CYS A 133 -33.44 26.96 -58.72
CA CYS A 133 -34.31 26.58 -59.83
C CYS A 133 -35.13 27.80 -60.25
N ASP A 134 -35.11 28.09 -61.55
CA ASP A 134 -35.93 29.12 -62.18
C ASP A 134 -35.86 30.49 -61.46
N TRP A 135 -34.67 30.86 -60.96
CA TRP A 135 -34.48 32.04 -60.11
C TRP A 135 -34.85 33.38 -60.79
N HIS A 136 -34.96 33.40 -62.11
CA HIS A 136 -35.40 34.56 -62.89
C HIS A 136 -36.93 34.61 -63.11
N LEU A 137 -37.68 33.59 -62.67
CA LEU A 137 -39.13 33.50 -62.79
C LEU A 137 -39.84 33.85 -61.46
N PRO A 138 -41.14 34.20 -61.48
CA PRO A 138 -41.91 34.44 -60.27
C PRO A 138 -42.03 33.24 -59.31
N ASN A 139 -42.01 32.02 -59.85
CA ASN A 139 -42.05 30.76 -59.09
C ASN A 139 -40.64 30.21 -58.77
N LYS A 140 -39.66 31.12 -58.63
CA LYS A 140 -38.30 30.79 -58.24
C LYS A 140 -38.25 29.97 -56.97
N TRP A 141 -37.32 29.02 -56.94
CA TRP A 141 -37.03 28.20 -55.77
C TRP A 141 -35.52 28.13 -55.57
N GLY A 142 -35.10 28.07 -54.31
CA GLY A 142 -33.68 27.93 -54.00
C GLY A 142 -33.44 27.47 -52.58
N VAL A 143 -32.31 26.82 -52.36
CA VAL A 143 -31.89 26.31 -51.06
C VAL A 143 -30.39 26.51 -50.88
N VAL A 144 -29.95 26.93 -49.70
CA VAL A 144 -28.55 26.88 -49.28
C VAL A 144 -28.28 25.61 -48.49
N LEU A 145 -27.07 25.06 -48.60
CA LEU A 145 -26.73 23.73 -48.09
C LEU A 145 -25.47 23.80 -47.22
N SER A 146 -25.47 23.17 -46.06
CA SER A 146 -24.25 22.94 -45.27
C SER A 146 -23.57 21.60 -45.57
N CYS A 147 -24.24 20.71 -46.31
CA CYS A 147 -23.76 19.41 -46.80
C CYS A 147 -23.46 19.44 -48.30
N PRO A 148 -22.54 18.59 -48.80
CA PRO A 148 -22.37 18.42 -50.24
C PRO A 148 -23.52 17.58 -50.82
N LEU A 149 -23.67 17.57 -52.15
CA LEU A 149 -24.66 16.74 -52.84
C LEU A 149 -24.10 15.34 -53.17
N ASP A 150 -23.69 14.61 -52.12
CA ASP A 150 -23.17 13.26 -52.20
C ASP A 150 -23.97 12.28 -51.31
N LEU A 151 -23.41 11.08 -51.08
CA LEU A 151 -24.05 10.04 -50.26
C LEU A 151 -24.26 10.45 -48.78
N THR A 152 -23.68 11.55 -48.32
CA THR A 152 -23.91 12.08 -46.98
C THR A 152 -25.32 12.63 -46.78
N LEU A 153 -26.09 12.87 -47.86
CA LEU A 153 -27.50 13.28 -47.78
C LEU A 153 -28.39 12.26 -47.03
N SER A 154 -28.00 10.98 -47.04
CA SER A 154 -28.67 9.90 -46.30
C SER A 154 -28.13 9.68 -44.90
N SER A 155 -27.02 10.33 -44.54
CA SER A 155 -26.37 10.18 -43.23
C SER A 155 -27.06 11.08 -42.20
N ALA A 156 -27.39 10.52 -41.04
CA ALA A 156 -27.82 11.32 -39.91
C ALA A 156 -26.72 12.32 -39.52
N ASN A 157 -27.11 13.55 -39.19
CA ASN A 157 -26.23 14.61 -38.68
C ASN A 157 -25.13 15.08 -39.63
N ALA A 158 -25.28 14.83 -40.94
CA ALA A 158 -24.29 15.21 -41.94
C ALA A 158 -24.47 16.65 -42.46
N GLY A 159 -25.68 17.20 -42.39
CA GLY A 159 -25.91 18.62 -42.66
C GLY A 159 -27.38 19.00 -42.69
N TRP A 160 -27.61 20.21 -43.21
CA TRP A 160 -28.91 20.85 -43.29
C TRP A 160 -28.98 21.69 -44.56
N ALA A 161 -30.21 22.02 -44.94
CA ALA A 161 -30.51 22.98 -45.98
C ALA A 161 -31.63 23.91 -45.53
N MET A 162 -31.64 25.13 -46.05
CA MET A 162 -32.70 26.09 -45.77
C MET A 162 -33.21 26.68 -47.07
N GLU A 163 -34.53 26.58 -47.29
CA GLU A 163 -35.19 27.21 -48.41
C GLU A 163 -35.10 28.74 -48.30
N LEU A 164 -34.81 29.37 -49.43
CA LEU A 164 -34.69 30.80 -49.57
C LEU A 164 -36.03 31.40 -50.00
N ASP A 165 -36.35 32.58 -49.47
CA ASP A 165 -37.46 33.37 -50.01
C ASP A 165 -37.07 34.09 -51.32
N GLY A 166 -38.04 34.79 -51.91
CA GLY A 166 -37.83 35.48 -53.17
C GLY A 166 -36.72 36.56 -53.12
N GLU A 167 -36.65 37.35 -52.06
CA GLU A 167 -35.65 38.43 -51.95
C GLU A 167 -34.25 37.85 -51.71
N GLN A 168 -34.16 36.82 -50.87
CA GLN A 168 -32.94 36.07 -50.63
C GLN A 168 -32.43 35.40 -51.91
N ILE A 169 -33.31 34.83 -52.73
CA ILE A 169 -32.94 34.28 -54.06
C ILE A 169 -32.41 35.39 -54.97
N ASP A 170 -33.05 36.57 -54.99
CA ASP A 170 -32.62 37.69 -55.85
C ASP A 170 -31.24 38.23 -55.49
N GLU A 171 -30.86 38.17 -54.21
CA GLU A 171 -29.52 38.51 -53.75
C GLU A 171 -28.54 37.37 -53.99
N MET A 172 -28.91 36.14 -53.61
CA MET A 172 -28.09 34.94 -53.77
C MET A 172 -27.70 34.70 -55.23
N GLN A 173 -28.63 34.89 -56.17
CA GLN A 173 -28.33 34.74 -57.60
C GLN A 173 -27.23 35.70 -58.07
N ARG A 174 -27.06 36.88 -57.46
CA ARG A 174 -25.97 37.82 -57.80
C ARG A 174 -24.63 37.27 -57.30
N HIS A 175 -24.60 36.73 -56.08
CA HIS A 175 -23.39 36.13 -55.50
C HIS A 175 -22.93 34.93 -56.34
N VAL A 176 -23.82 33.99 -56.63
CA VAL A 176 -23.46 32.78 -57.37
C VAL A 176 -23.14 33.07 -58.83
N THR A 177 -23.85 34.01 -59.47
CA THR A 177 -23.53 34.44 -60.84
C THR A 177 -22.14 35.06 -60.90
N HIS A 178 -21.81 35.93 -59.94
CA HIS A 178 -20.48 36.51 -59.88
C HIS A 178 -19.41 35.43 -59.66
N GLU A 179 -19.60 34.54 -58.69
CA GLU A 179 -18.66 33.43 -58.41
C GLU A 179 -18.44 32.55 -59.64
N PHE A 180 -19.52 32.13 -60.29
CA PHE A 180 -19.49 31.27 -61.49
C PHE A 180 -18.74 31.89 -62.66
N TRP A 181 -18.96 33.18 -62.94
CA TRP A 181 -18.33 33.85 -64.09
C TRP A 181 -16.95 34.44 -63.76
N SER A 182 -16.65 34.72 -62.49
CA SER A 182 -15.37 35.31 -62.06
C SER A 182 -14.24 34.30 -61.95
N THR A 183 -14.54 33.00 -61.93
CA THR A 183 -13.54 31.96 -61.85
C THR A 183 -12.63 31.99 -63.09
N GLN A 184 -11.32 32.05 -62.88
CA GLN A 184 -10.28 32.09 -63.92
C GLN A 184 -9.21 31.04 -63.62
N GLY A 185 -8.53 30.55 -64.67
CA GLY A 185 -7.41 29.62 -64.52
C GLY A 185 -7.81 28.20 -64.07
N THR A 186 -9.11 27.88 -64.07
CA THR A 186 -9.66 26.55 -63.83
C THR A 186 -10.17 25.94 -65.14
N ARG A 187 -10.96 24.87 -65.06
CA ARG A 187 -11.51 24.16 -66.23
C ARG A 187 -13.02 24.30 -66.37
N GLU A 188 -13.51 24.14 -67.59
CA GLU A 188 -14.93 24.02 -67.88
C GLU A 188 -15.21 22.88 -68.86
N VAL A 189 -16.44 22.36 -68.84
CA VAL A 189 -16.95 21.38 -69.81
C VAL A 189 -18.33 21.85 -70.26
N LEU A 190 -18.47 22.07 -71.56
CA LEU A 190 -19.73 22.41 -72.22
C LEU A 190 -20.17 21.33 -73.21
N ALA A 191 -19.21 20.57 -73.77
CA ALA A 191 -19.47 19.51 -74.74
C ALA A 191 -18.97 18.14 -74.24
N ALA A 192 -19.60 17.04 -74.67
CA ALA A 192 -19.25 15.69 -74.22
C ALA A 192 -17.81 15.29 -74.61
N GLU A 193 -17.30 15.81 -75.73
CA GLU A 193 -15.94 15.55 -76.20
C GLU A 193 -14.87 16.19 -75.29
N GLU A 194 -15.22 17.25 -74.56
CA GLU A 194 -14.33 17.99 -73.66
C GLU A 194 -14.09 17.26 -72.35
N VAL A 195 -14.94 16.30 -71.96
CA VAL A 195 -14.84 15.54 -70.71
C VAL A 195 -13.46 14.90 -70.53
N SER A 196 -12.89 14.34 -71.60
CA SER A 196 -11.58 13.68 -71.57
C SER A 196 -10.39 14.64 -71.41
N ASN A 197 -10.57 15.91 -71.79
CA ASN A 197 -9.54 16.94 -71.68
C ASN A 197 -10.20 18.34 -71.55
N PRO A 198 -10.70 18.70 -70.35
CA PRO A 198 -11.47 19.91 -70.16
C PRO A 198 -10.66 21.19 -70.48
N PRO A 199 -11.16 22.10 -71.31
CA PRO A 199 -10.50 23.36 -71.62
C PRO A 199 -10.32 24.23 -70.37
N SER A 200 -9.25 25.04 -70.36
CA SER A 200 -9.02 26.03 -69.30
C SER A 200 -9.80 27.33 -69.55
N ILE A 201 -10.37 27.89 -68.49
CA ILE A 201 -11.04 29.19 -68.49
C ILE A 201 -9.97 30.30 -68.51
N ALA A 202 -9.75 30.89 -69.68
CA ALA A 202 -8.75 31.93 -69.86
C ALA A 202 -9.18 33.27 -69.25
N GLU A 203 -10.37 33.75 -69.58
CA GLU A 203 -10.93 35.02 -69.09
C GLU A 203 -12.46 34.94 -68.92
N PRO A 204 -13.05 35.77 -68.04
CA PRO A 204 -14.50 35.86 -67.91
C PRO A 204 -15.14 36.26 -69.25
N PRO A 205 -16.32 35.73 -69.60
CA PRO A 205 -16.96 36.03 -70.88
C PRO A 205 -17.43 37.49 -71.02
N PHE A 206 -17.40 38.27 -69.93
CA PHE A 206 -17.75 39.68 -69.90
C PHE A 206 -17.12 40.36 -68.68
N VAL A 207 -17.08 41.70 -68.70
CA VAL A 207 -16.61 42.51 -67.57
C VAL A 207 -17.57 42.36 -66.40
N LEU A 208 -17.10 41.75 -65.31
CA LEU A 208 -17.87 41.58 -64.08
C LEU A 208 -17.79 42.84 -63.22
N LYS A 209 -18.93 43.29 -62.70
CA LYS A 209 -18.96 44.31 -61.66
C LYS A 209 -18.47 43.70 -60.33
N PRO A 210 -17.78 44.47 -59.47
CA PRO A 210 -17.42 44.01 -58.14
C PRO A 210 -18.65 43.49 -57.38
N LEU A 211 -18.55 42.30 -56.79
CA LEU A 211 -19.54 41.76 -55.88
C LEU A 211 -19.47 42.47 -54.53
N LEU A 212 -20.61 42.91 -54.03
CA LEU A 212 -20.77 43.56 -52.74
C LEU A 212 -21.79 42.76 -51.91
N ASN A 213 -21.69 42.85 -50.59
CA ASN A 213 -22.74 42.38 -49.68
C ASN A 213 -24.02 43.19 -49.92
N GLY A 214 -25.19 42.55 -49.76
CA GLY A 214 -26.49 43.20 -49.87
C GLY A 214 -27.25 43.23 -48.55
N ASP A 215 -28.57 43.40 -48.63
CA ASP A 215 -29.39 43.63 -47.44
C ASP A 215 -29.66 42.35 -46.64
N LEU A 216 -29.42 41.17 -47.23
CA LEU A 216 -29.75 39.88 -46.63
C LEU A 216 -28.52 38.97 -46.47
N ILE A 217 -27.51 39.07 -47.34
CA ILE A 217 -26.35 38.19 -47.38
C ILE A 217 -25.07 38.96 -47.06
N CYS A 218 -24.33 38.48 -46.06
CA CYS A 218 -22.99 38.95 -45.76
C CYS A 218 -21.98 37.84 -46.05
N ARG A 219 -20.93 38.12 -46.83
CA ARG A 219 -19.77 37.24 -46.99
C ARG A 219 -18.52 37.96 -46.54
N THR A 220 -17.71 37.33 -45.68
CA THR A 220 -16.46 37.90 -45.16
C THR A 220 -15.53 38.39 -46.27
N GLN A 221 -15.39 37.62 -47.36
CA GLN A 221 -14.55 37.96 -48.51
C GLN A 221 -15.02 39.20 -49.28
N CYS A 222 -16.31 39.52 -49.21
CA CYS A 222 -16.91 40.69 -49.85
C CYS A 222 -16.86 41.93 -48.94
N SER A 223 -16.77 41.73 -47.62
CA SER A 223 -16.75 42.84 -46.65
C SER A 223 -15.55 43.77 -46.83
N VAL A 224 -14.36 43.24 -47.15
CA VAL A 224 -13.12 44.05 -47.29
C VAL A 224 -13.21 45.04 -48.46
N ASN A 225 -14.00 44.70 -49.49
CA ASN A 225 -14.04 45.42 -50.76
C ASN A 225 -15.29 46.30 -50.93
N GLY A 226 -16.16 46.42 -49.91
CA GLY A 226 -17.50 46.98 -50.06
C GLY A 226 -17.92 48.11 -49.11
N HIS A 227 -18.96 48.83 -49.53
CA HIS A 227 -19.75 49.73 -48.67
C HIS A 227 -20.44 48.94 -47.54
N ASP A 228 -20.79 49.62 -46.45
CA ASP A 228 -21.54 49.02 -45.35
C ASP A 228 -22.93 48.56 -45.86
N ALA A 229 -23.10 47.25 -46.01
CA ALA A 229 -24.38 46.67 -46.34
C ALA A 229 -25.25 46.63 -45.08
N SER A 230 -26.57 46.85 -45.22
CA SER A 230 -27.45 46.98 -44.05
C SER A 230 -27.43 45.73 -43.16
N SER A 231 -27.33 44.53 -43.74
CA SER A 231 -27.22 43.27 -43.01
C SER A 231 -25.96 43.21 -42.13
N GLU A 232 -24.83 43.63 -42.69
CA GLU A 232 -23.52 43.63 -42.03
C GLU A 232 -23.49 44.62 -40.86
N ASP A 233 -24.04 45.82 -41.05
CA ASP A 233 -24.16 46.83 -39.99
C ASP A 233 -25.07 46.36 -38.85
N ILE A 234 -26.20 45.75 -39.18
CA ILE A 234 -27.11 45.17 -38.18
C ILE A 234 -26.38 44.10 -37.38
N PHE A 235 -25.66 43.19 -38.05
CA PHE A 235 -24.91 42.14 -37.38
C PHE A 235 -23.83 42.72 -36.44
N ARG A 236 -23.01 43.66 -36.93
CA ARG A 236 -21.94 44.34 -36.16
C ARG A 236 -22.45 45.08 -34.93
N THR A 237 -23.61 45.73 -35.05
CA THR A 237 -24.16 46.56 -33.98
C THR A 237 -24.94 45.75 -32.93
N MET A 238 -25.14 44.45 -33.16
CA MET A 238 -25.81 43.57 -32.23
C MET A 238 -24.92 43.27 -31.02
N LYS A 239 -25.39 43.64 -29.82
CA LYS A 239 -24.62 43.51 -28.55
C LYS A 239 -25.16 42.44 -27.60
N GLN A 240 -26.34 41.92 -27.87
CA GLN A 240 -27.04 40.95 -27.03
C GLN A 240 -27.66 39.88 -27.92
N TRP A 241 -27.49 38.63 -27.51
CA TRP A 241 -27.96 37.47 -28.23
C TRP A 241 -28.95 36.71 -27.34
N GLY A 242 -30.13 36.40 -27.88
CA GLY A 242 -31.12 35.57 -27.22
C GLY A 242 -30.74 34.10 -27.32
N HIS A 243 -30.49 33.64 -28.54
CA HIS A 243 -30.16 32.26 -28.84
C HIS A 243 -28.94 32.18 -29.75
N LEU A 244 -28.11 31.17 -29.52
CA LEU A 244 -26.99 30.80 -30.35
C LEU A 244 -27.02 29.29 -30.59
N SER A 245 -26.68 28.86 -31.80
CA SER A 245 -26.45 27.45 -32.13
C SER A 245 -25.10 27.28 -32.80
N THR A 246 -24.29 26.31 -32.36
CA THR A 246 -22.91 26.11 -32.85
C THR A 246 -22.57 24.66 -33.22
N GLY A 247 -21.85 24.51 -34.33
CA GLY A 247 -21.43 23.25 -34.95
C GLY A 247 -20.04 22.79 -34.47
N ALA A 248 -19.65 21.56 -34.84
CA ALA A 248 -18.54 20.75 -34.31
C ALA A 248 -17.14 21.42 -34.24
N GLY A 249 -16.88 22.55 -34.93
CA GLY A 249 -15.55 23.17 -35.06
C GLY A 249 -15.43 24.65 -34.65
N THR A 250 -16.40 25.20 -33.93
CA THR A 250 -16.65 26.65 -33.95
C THR A 250 -15.72 27.52 -33.11
N GLN A 251 -15.05 28.47 -33.79
CA GLN A 251 -14.71 29.75 -33.21
C GLN A 251 -16.00 30.56 -33.01
N GLN A 252 -16.15 31.18 -31.84
CA GLN A 252 -17.31 32.01 -31.50
C GLN A 252 -17.18 33.45 -32.02
N SER A 253 -16.57 33.61 -33.20
CA SER A 253 -16.25 34.89 -33.76
C SER A 253 -16.31 34.87 -35.29
N VAL A 254 -16.59 36.05 -35.86
CA VAL A 254 -16.58 36.28 -37.30
C VAL A 254 -15.68 37.47 -37.61
N VAL A 255 -14.91 37.39 -38.70
CA VAL A 255 -14.14 38.53 -39.20
C VAL A 255 -14.95 39.24 -40.27
N LEU A 256 -15.30 40.50 -40.05
CA LEU A 256 -15.93 41.37 -41.04
C LEU A 256 -15.08 42.64 -41.17
N LYS A 257 -14.75 43.09 -42.39
CA LYS A 257 -13.85 44.24 -42.67
C LYS A 257 -12.56 44.22 -41.86
N GLY A 258 -11.96 43.05 -41.67
CA GLY A 258 -10.74 42.89 -40.87
C GLY A 258 -10.92 43.11 -39.37
N GLN A 259 -12.16 43.21 -38.88
CA GLN A 259 -12.49 43.30 -37.45
C GLN A 259 -13.10 41.99 -36.98
N LEU A 260 -12.62 41.49 -35.84
CA LEU A 260 -13.18 40.32 -35.17
C LEU A 260 -14.42 40.72 -34.35
N ILE A 261 -15.53 40.00 -34.55
CA ILE A 261 -16.80 40.20 -33.84
C ILE A 261 -17.11 38.91 -33.08
N GLU A 262 -17.19 38.97 -31.76
CA GLU A 262 -17.59 37.83 -30.92
C GLU A 262 -19.11 37.65 -30.90
N VAL A 263 -19.58 36.44 -31.22
CA VAL A 263 -21.00 36.11 -31.34
C VAL A 263 -21.55 35.50 -30.04
N ALA A 264 -20.70 34.92 -29.18
CA ALA A 264 -21.18 34.04 -28.10
C ALA A 264 -20.99 34.53 -26.67
N SER A 265 -20.21 35.58 -26.39
CA SER A 265 -19.85 35.95 -25.01
C SER A 265 -21.03 36.42 -24.13
N LYS A 266 -22.26 36.49 -24.67
CA LYS A 266 -23.46 37.04 -24.01
C LYS A 266 -24.79 36.39 -24.41
N ALA A 267 -24.76 35.20 -25.00
CA ALA A 267 -26.01 34.51 -25.35
C ALA A 267 -26.71 33.98 -24.09
N LYS A 268 -28.03 34.19 -23.97
CA LYS A 268 -28.81 33.61 -22.86
C LYS A 268 -28.95 32.09 -22.97
N THR A 269 -28.97 31.60 -24.20
CA THR A 269 -29.16 30.20 -24.50
C THR A 269 -28.25 29.82 -25.65
N THR A 270 -27.47 28.77 -25.45
CA THR A 270 -26.52 28.26 -26.43
C THR A 270 -26.77 26.78 -26.64
N LEU A 271 -27.05 26.41 -27.89
CA LEU A 271 -27.18 25.05 -28.35
C LEU A 271 -25.88 24.64 -29.04
N LEU A 272 -25.29 23.52 -28.63
CA LEU A 272 -24.05 22.98 -29.17
C LEU A 272 -24.34 21.64 -29.84
N SER A 273 -23.64 21.37 -30.93
CA SER A 273 -23.60 20.02 -31.53
C SER A 273 -22.79 19.02 -30.70
N THR A 274 -21.90 19.49 -29.82
CA THR A 274 -21.05 18.65 -28.95
C THR A 274 -20.66 19.37 -27.68
N THR A 275 -20.39 18.62 -26.62
CA THR A 275 -19.93 19.12 -25.31
C THR A 275 -18.46 19.55 -25.28
N GLU A 276 -17.68 19.20 -26.31
CA GLU A 276 -16.22 19.44 -26.35
C GLU A 276 -15.84 20.90 -26.61
N GLN A 277 -16.79 21.72 -27.06
CA GLN A 277 -16.51 23.06 -27.58
C GLN A 277 -16.42 24.16 -26.54
N CYS A 278 -17.12 23.99 -25.43
CA CYS A 278 -17.32 25.05 -24.48
C CYS A 278 -17.38 24.46 -23.08
N GLN A 279 -16.88 25.23 -22.10
CA GLN A 279 -17.20 24.91 -20.72
C GLN A 279 -18.71 25.01 -20.52
N PRO A 280 -19.31 24.06 -19.80
CA PRO A 280 -20.74 24.10 -19.52
C PRO A 280 -21.09 25.34 -18.70
N PHE A 281 -22.28 25.89 -18.94
CA PHE A 281 -22.86 26.96 -18.13
C PHE A 281 -24.38 26.85 -18.15
N THR A 282 -25.03 27.49 -17.17
CA THR A 282 -26.50 27.49 -17.13
C THR A 282 -27.06 28.17 -18.39
N GLY A 283 -27.84 27.42 -19.17
CA GLY A 283 -28.35 27.86 -20.47
C GLY A 283 -27.58 27.30 -21.68
N ALA A 284 -26.53 26.51 -21.45
CA ALA A 284 -25.88 25.72 -22.49
C ALA A 284 -26.55 24.34 -22.62
N TYR A 285 -26.77 23.90 -23.84
CA TYR A 285 -27.38 22.61 -24.18
C TYR A 285 -26.56 21.95 -25.27
N ALA A 286 -26.34 20.65 -25.22
CA ALA A 286 -25.69 19.92 -26.30
C ALA A 286 -26.57 18.81 -26.86
N ASN A 287 -26.66 18.74 -28.18
CA ASN A 287 -27.43 17.75 -28.93
C ASN A 287 -26.68 17.42 -30.22
N GLY A 288 -26.31 16.15 -30.43
CA GLY A 288 -25.54 15.72 -31.60
C GLY A 288 -26.20 16.03 -32.94
N ASN A 289 -27.52 16.25 -32.95
CA ASN A 289 -28.30 16.53 -34.15
C ASN A 289 -28.46 18.05 -34.41
N ALA A 290 -27.99 18.92 -33.50
CA ALA A 290 -28.09 20.36 -33.64
C ALA A 290 -27.02 20.94 -34.58
N THR A 291 -27.20 20.74 -35.89
CA THR A 291 -26.18 21.05 -36.90
C THR A 291 -26.25 22.47 -37.49
N VAL A 292 -27.33 23.22 -37.26
CA VAL A 292 -27.50 24.57 -37.82
C VAL A 292 -26.73 25.60 -37.00
N LEU A 293 -26.00 26.49 -37.66
CA LEU A 293 -25.38 27.65 -37.03
C LEU A 293 -26.38 28.81 -37.05
N LEU A 294 -26.85 29.25 -35.88
CA LEU A 294 -27.84 30.31 -35.75
C LEU A 294 -27.41 31.34 -34.71
N ALA A 295 -27.53 32.62 -35.05
CA ALA A 295 -27.27 33.72 -34.13
C ALA A 295 -28.50 34.63 -34.11
N SER A 296 -29.22 34.64 -32.99
CA SER A 296 -30.49 35.36 -32.83
C SER A 296 -30.35 36.48 -31.81
N GLY A 297 -30.68 37.70 -32.22
CA GLY A 297 -30.85 38.86 -31.33
C GLY A 297 -31.93 39.80 -31.87
N SER A 298 -31.56 41.03 -32.25
CA SER A 298 -32.53 41.95 -32.91
C SER A 298 -32.94 41.48 -34.29
N LYS A 299 -32.07 40.72 -34.97
CA LYS A 299 -32.31 39.93 -36.17
C LYS A 299 -31.73 38.53 -35.97
N THR A 300 -32.11 37.60 -36.83
CA THR A 300 -31.59 36.23 -36.80
C THR A 300 -30.80 35.97 -38.06
N PHE A 301 -29.63 35.37 -37.90
CA PHE A 301 -28.76 34.97 -38.98
C PHE A 301 -28.50 33.48 -38.91
N VAL A 302 -28.52 32.81 -40.05
CA VAL A 302 -27.96 31.47 -40.22
C VAL A 302 -26.52 31.61 -40.73
N ALA A 303 -25.66 30.62 -40.48
CA ALA A 303 -24.31 30.49 -41.08
C ALA A 303 -24.01 29.05 -41.50
N GLY A 304 -22.88 28.80 -42.17
CA GLY A 304 -22.34 27.44 -42.36
C GLY A 304 -22.65 26.74 -43.70
N TRP A 305 -23.15 27.45 -44.71
CA TRP A 305 -23.27 26.94 -46.10
C TRP A 305 -22.10 27.34 -47.01
N ASP A 306 -21.19 28.18 -46.52
CA ASP A 306 -19.98 28.55 -47.26
C ASP A 306 -18.82 27.66 -46.82
N ARG A 307 -18.67 26.53 -47.52
CA ARG A 307 -17.67 25.52 -47.21
C ARG A 307 -16.28 26.00 -47.61
N GLY A 308 -15.55 26.59 -46.68
CA GLY A 308 -14.14 26.95 -46.85
C GLY A 308 -13.76 28.34 -46.39
N SER A 309 -14.67 29.06 -45.75
CA SER A 309 -14.28 30.16 -44.89
C SER A 309 -13.32 29.69 -43.79
N GLU A 310 -12.32 30.51 -43.44
CA GLU A 310 -11.40 30.25 -42.33
C GLU A 310 -12.09 30.19 -40.95
N SER A 311 -13.38 30.58 -40.91
CA SER A 311 -14.24 30.53 -39.73
C SER A 311 -15.59 29.92 -40.11
N ASP A 312 -16.23 29.20 -39.19
CA ASP A 312 -17.55 28.59 -39.40
C ASP A 312 -18.66 29.62 -39.70
N TRP A 313 -18.43 30.90 -39.38
CA TRP A 313 -19.35 32.02 -39.58
C TRP A 313 -19.00 32.93 -40.78
N GLY A 314 -18.23 32.44 -41.76
CA GLY A 314 -17.72 33.27 -42.86
C GLY A 314 -18.75 33.80 -43.85
N SER A 315 -19.94 33.20 -43.91
CA SER A 315 -21.09 33.73 -44.64
C SER A 315 -22.31 33.70 -43.75
N LEU A 316 -23.07 34.79 -43.76
CA LEU A 316 -24.25 35.05 -42.95
C LEU A 316 -25.43 35.38 -43.87
N LEU A 317 -26.62 34.95 -43.47
CA LEU A 317 -27.87 35.12 -44.21
C LEU A 317 -28.90 35.50 -43.17
N MET A 318 -29.46 36.69 -43.34
CA MET A 318 -30.50 37.21 -42.47
C MET A 318 -31.82 36.48 -42.77
N LEU A 319 -32.43 35.95 -41.72
CA LEU A 319 -33.70 35.23 -41.80
C LEU A 319 -34.87 36.22 -41.85
N ASN A 320 -35.89 35.88 -42.64
CA ASN A 320 -37.19 36.54 -42.57
C ASN A 320 -37.99 36.08 -41.32
N ASP A 321 -39.16 36.68 -41.08
CA ASP A 321 -39.95 36.40 -39.87
C ASP A 321 -40.42 34.93 -39.79
N GLN A 322 -40.74 34.30 -40.92
CA GLN A 322 -41.16 32.89 -40.97
C GLN A 322 -39.99 31.96 -40.67
N GLN A 323 -38.86 32.13 -41.36
CA GLN A 323 -37.63 31.38 -41.13
C GLN A 323 -37.14 31.54 -39.68
N LYS A 324 -37.23 32.76 -39.15
CA LYS A 324 -36.90 33.04 -37.75
C LYS A 324 -37.79 32.24 -36.80
N ALA A 325 -39.11 32.30 -36.95
CA ALA A 325 -40.04 31.57 -36.08
C ALA A 325 -39.76 30.07 -36.08
N VAL A 326 -39.54 29.49 -37.27
CA VAL A 326 -39.20 28.07 -37.41
C VAL A 326 -37.83 27.76 -36.80
N SER A 327 -36.84 28.66 -36.93
CA SER A 327 -35.53 28.47 -36.30
C SER A 327 -35.61 28.50 -34.77
N GLU A 328 -36.50 29.32 -34.19
CA GLU A 328 -36.74 29.37 -32.74
C GLU A 328 -37.41 28.07 -32.25
N GLU A 329 -38.40 27.56 -32.99
CA GLU A 329 -39.01 26.25 -32.73
C GLU A 329 -37.97 25.11 -32.83
N TRP A 330 -37.09 25.15 -33.83
CA TRP A 330 -35.99 24.19 -34.00
C TRP A 330 -35.03 24.20 -32.81
N ILE A 331 -34.61 25.40 -32.36
CA ILE A 331 -33.76 25.55 -31.17
C ILE A 331 -34.47 24.98 -29.94
N GLN A 332 -35.75 25.33 -29.74
CA GLN A 332 -36.53 24.85 -28.60
C GLN A 332 -36.68 23.33 -28.60
N TYR A 333 -36.95 22.74 -29.77
CA TYR A 333 -37.00 21.28 -29.94
C TYR A 333 -35.69 20.64 -29.47
N HIS A 334 -34.54 21.15 -29.91
CA HIS A 334 -33.24 20.58 -29.54
C HIS A 334 -32.82 20.85 -28.10
N ILE A 335 -33.32 21.92 -27.47
CA ILE A 335 -33.15 22.19 -26.03
C ILE A 335 -33.92 21.17 -25.18
N GLU A 336 -35.21 20.97 -25.49
CA GLU A 336 -36.07 20.01 -24.78
C GLU A 336 -35.55 18.57 -24.91
N ASN A 337 -34.90 18.31 -26.05
CA ASN A 337 -34.34 17.03 -26.43
C ASN A 337 -32.80 17.02 -26.35
N ALA A 338 -32.19 17.92 -25.57
CA ALA A 338 -30.73 17.97 -25.44
C ALA A 338 -30.22 16.73 -24.72
N GLU A 339 -29.11 16.15 -25.18
CA GLU A 339 -28.44 15.02 -24.54
C GLU A 339 -27.67 15.44 -23.29
N TRP A 340 -27.15 16.66 -23.32
CA TRP A 340 -26.36 17.24 -22.23
C TRP A 340 -26.86 18.64 -21.90
N ILE A 341 -26.96 18.93 -20.60
CA ILE A 341 -27.40 20.23 -20.10
C ILE A 341 -26.28 20.82 -19.26
N GLY A 342 -25.83 22.02 -19.63
CA GLY A 342 -24.77 22.73 -18.93
C GLY A 342 -25.27 23.34 -17.62
N ASN A 343 -24.44 23.28 -16.59
CA ASN A 343 -24.69 23.90 -15.30
C ASN A 343 -23.37 24.40 -14.71
N ASP A 344 -23.27 25.69 -14.41
CA ASP A 344 -22.08 26.36 -13.86
C ASP A 344 -22.05 26.41 -12.31
N ASN A 345 -23.15 26.06 -11.66
CA ASN A 345 -23.29 26.09 -10.20
C ASN A 345 -23.89 24.79 -9.67
N PHE A 346 -23.22 23.69 -9.99
CA PHE A 346 -23.74 22.36 -9.73
C PHE A 346 -23.20 21.74 -8.44
N LYS A 347 -24.10 21.08 -7.70
CA LYS A 347 -23.79 20.34 -6.48
C LYS A 347 -23.87 18.84 -6.71
N ILE A 348 -23.05 18.06 -6.02
CA ILE A 348 -23.01 16.58 -6.15
C ILE A 348 -24.39 15.96 -5.88
N GLY A 349 -25.15 16.50 -4.92
CA GLY A 349 -26.49 15.99 -4.57
C GLY A 349 -27.53 16.16 -5.68
N ASP A 350 -27.36 17.14 -6.56
CA ASP A 350 -28.29 17.44 -7.66
C ASP A 350 -28.02 16.57 -8.90
N ALA A 351 -27.05 15.67 -8.83
CA ALA A 351 -26.60 14.91 -9.98
C ALA A 351 -27.50 13.75 -10.39
N ASN A 352 -27.60 13.58 -11.69
CA ASN A 352 -27.93 12.30 -12.30
C ASN A 352 -26.72 11.35 -12.19
N ASP A 353 -26.91 10.11 -12.64
CA ASP A 353 -25.87 9.07 -12.58
C ASP A 353 -24.63 9.41 -13.42
N GLU A 354 -24.76 10.25 -14.47
CA GLU A 354 -23.67 10.56 -15.41
C GLU A 354 -23.50 12.07 -15.64
N ILE A 355 -22.25 12.53 -15.55
CA ILE A 355 -21.83 13.90 -15.84
C ILE A 355 -20.59 13.91 -16.75
N ILE A 356 -20.34 15.02 -17.43
CA ILE A 356 -19.00 15.35 -17.96
C ILE A 356 -18.46 16.52 -17.15
N TRP A 357 -17.31 16.29 -16.52
CA TRP A 357 -16.59 17.29 -15.75
C TRP A 357 -15.15 17.34 -16.22
N ASN A 358 -14.63 18.54 -16.47
CA ASN A 358 -13.28 18.74 -17.04
C ASN A 358 -13.02 17.90 -18.31
N GLY A 359 -14.04 17.77 -19.17
CA GLY A 359 -13.95 17.00 -20.42
C GLY A 359 -13.96 15.48 -20.24
N ARG A 360 -14.10 14.97 -19.01
CA ARG A 360 -14.17 13.54 -18.73
C ARG A 360 -15.56 13.13 -18.30
N GLN A 361 -16.12 12.13 -18.99
CA GLN A 361 -17.36 11.49 -18.55
C GLN A 361 -17.10 10.66 -17.30
N MET A 362 -17.96 10.81 -16.30
CA MET A 362 -17.87 10.15 -15.01
C MET A 362 -19.26 9.88 -14.45
N THR A 363 -19.33 8.90 -13.55
CA THR A 363 -20.55 8.56 -12.83
C THR A 363 -20.47 9.02 -11.39
N ILE A 364 -21.58 9.54 -10.86
CA ILE A 364 -21.68 9.90 -9.44
C ILE A 364 -22.33 8.73 -8.70
N SER A 365 -21.59 8.09 -7.80
CA SER A 365 -22.13 7.01 -6.96
C SER A 365 -22.88 7.57 -5.75
N ASP A 366 -23.75 6.75 -5.14
CA ASP A 366 -24.38 7.10 -3.87
C ASP A 366 -23.37 7.07 -2.72
N GLU A 367 -22.57 6.01 -2.67
CA GLU A 367 -21.62 5.73 -1.59
C GLU A 367 -20.23 5.40 -2.17
N GLN A 368 -19.19 5.72 -1.40
CA GLN A 368 -17.81 5.34 -1.66
C GLN A 368 -17.09 5.05 -0.34
N ASP A 369 -16.47 3.89 -0.24
CA ASP A 369 -15.60 3.51 0.87
C ASP A 369 -14.14 3.83 0.51
N VAL A 370 -13.43 4.55 1.38
CA VAL A 370 -12.00 4.85 1.21
C VAL A 370 -11.23 4.29 2.40
N GLU A 371 -10.35 3.33 2.10
CA GLU A 371 -9.43 2.73 3.08
C GLU A 371 -8.15 3.57 3.16
N MET A 372 -7.92 4.20 4.32
CA MET A 372 -6.73 5.05 4.54
C MET A 372 -5.54 4.26 5.09
N GLY A 373 -5.74 3.00 5.46
CA GLY A 373 -4.71 2.13 6.02
C GLY A 373 -4.46 2.35 7.51
N ILE A 374 -3.23 2.04 7.94
CA ILE A 374 -2.81 2.05 9.35
C ILE A 374 -2.09 3.35 9.67
N ILE A 375 -2.57 4.07 10.68
CA ILE A 375 -1.97 5.29 11.21
C ILE A 375 -1.33 4.97 12.56
N THR A 376 0.00 5.03 12.61
CA THR A 376 0.76 4.85 13.84
C THR A 376 0.87 6.18 14.57
N LEU A 377 0.37 6.24 15.81
CA LEU A 377 0.49 7.42 16.66
C LEU A 377 1.95 7.68 17.03
N GLU A 378 2.34 8.95 17.11
CA GLU A 378 3.73 9.34 17.48
C GLU A 378 4.05 9.04 18.95
N ARG A 379 3.04 9.08 19.82
CA ARG A 379 3.18 8.82 21.25
C ARG A 379 2.18 7.78 21.72
N MET A 380 2.50 7.15 22.85
CA MET A 380 1.57 6.25 23.51
C MET A 380 0.30 7.02 23.91
N PRO A 381 -0.90 6.57 23.48
CA PRO A 381 -2.16 7.15 23.92
C PRO A 381 -2.38 6.95 25.43
N GLU A 382 -3.13 7.86 26.03
CA GLU A 382 -3.48 7.88 27.44
C GLU A 382 -4.60 6.88 27.78
N SER A 383 -5.40 6.48 26.77
CA SER A 383 -6.56 5.59 26.94
C SER A 383 -7.04 4.97 25.62
N VAL A 384 -7.91 3.98 25.70
CA VAL A 384 -8.62 3.40 24.53
C VAL A 384 -9.50 4.46 23.86
N GLU A 385 -10.15 5.31 24.66
CA GLU A 385 -11.02 6.37 24.17
C GLU A 385 -10.28 7.41 23.33
N GLU A 386 -9.01 7.70 23.62
CA GLU A 386 -8.18 8.58 22.79
C GLU A 386 -7.98 8.00 21.38
N MET A 387 -7.77 6.70 21.27
CA MET A 387 -7.64 6.02 19.97
C MET A 387 -8.98 5.98 19.22
N GLN A 388 -10.09 5.74 19.91
CA GLN A 388 -11.44 5.73 19.30
C GLN A 388 -11.87 7.09 18.77
N ASN A 389 -11.45 8.17 19.42
CA ASN A 389 -11.79 9.54 19.02
C ASN A 389 -10.73 10.18 18.12
N PHE A 390 -9.65 9.48 17.78
CA PHE A 390 -8.61 10.01 16.91
C PHE A 390 -9.14 10.18 15.48
N GLN A 391 -9.10 11.43 15.01
CA GLN A 391 -9.44 11.81 13.64
C GLN A 391 -8.18 12.32 12.93
N PRO A 392 -7.73 11.63 11.87
CA PRO A 392 -6.66 12.13 11.02
C PRO A 392 -7.15 13.26 10.11
N ASP A 393 -6.22 14.09 9.64
CA ASP A 393 -6.48 14.96 8.51
C ASP A 393 -6.54 14.10 7.23
N PHE A 394 -7.62 14.25 6.45
CA PHE A 394 -7.78 13.57 5.17
C PHE A 394 -8.35 14.52 4.11
N GLU A 395 -8.00 14.25 2.86
CA GLU A 395 -8.57 14.92 1.70
C GLU A 395 -9.56 13.98 1.02
N LEU A 396 -10.75 14.49 0.69
CA LEU A 396 -11.75 13.70 -0.02
C LEU A 396 -11.30 13.45 -1.48
N PRO A 397 -11.65 12.28 -2.05
CA PRO A 397 -11.37 12.00 -3.46
C PRO A 397 -11.96 13.08 -4.38
N SER A 398 -11.12 13.64 -5.25
CA SER A 398 -11.50 14.69 -6.22
C SER A 398 -11.63 14.18 -7.66
N ASN A 399 -11.23 12.94 -7.90
CA ASN A 399 -11.28 12.25 -9.19
C ASN A 399 -12.52 11.34 -9.35
N GLU A 400 -13.19 11.03 -8.24
CA GLU A 400 -14.40 10.22 -8.16
C GLU A 400 -15.38 10.92 -7.22
N PHE A 401 -16.61 11.11 -7.66
CA PHE A 401 -17.64 11.77 -6.87
C PHE A 401 -18.63 10.75 -6.34
N ALA A 402 -18.89 10.82 -5.05
CA ALA A 402 -19.95 10.09 -4.37
C ALA A 402 -20.75 11.05 -3.50
N ARG A 403 -22.06 10.81 -3.35
CA ARG A 403 -22.91 11.62 -2.46
C ARG A 403 -22.50 11.45 -1.01
N GLN A 404 -22.05 10.26 -0.63
CA GLN A 404 -21.48 9.94 0.69
C GLN A 404 -20.14 9.24 0.55
N CYS A 405 -19.17 9.66 1.37
CA CYS A 405 -17.86 9.03 1.44
C CYS A 405 -17.62 8.53 2.87
N THR A 406 -17.36 7.23 3.03
CA THR A 406 -17.03 6.62 4.33
C THR A 406 -15.52 6.35 4.38
N MET A 407 -14.81 7.11 5.20
CA MET A 407 -13.38 6.94 5.42
C MET A 407 -13.17 5.91 6.52
N ARG A 408 -12.33 4.90 6.29
CA ARG A 408 -11.94 3.93 7.31
C ARG A 408 -10.43 3.98 7.52
N TRP A 409 -10.02 4.00 8.79
CA TRP A 409 -8.61 3.97 9.16
C TRP A 409 -8.39 3.13 10.42
N THR A 410 -7.20 2.54 10.52
CA THR A 410 -6.80 1.78 11.69
C THR A 410 -5.80 2.59 12.50
N VAL A 411 -6.16 2.97 13.73
CA VAL A 411 -5.25 3.66 14.65
C VAL A 411 -4.45 2.62 15.43
N ARG A 412 -3.12 2.75 15.41
CA ARG A 412 -2.17 1.88 16.11
C ARG A 412 -1.29 2.72 17.05
N PRO A 413 -1.05 2.30 18.30
CA PRO A 413 -0.05 2.94 19.17
C PRO A 413 1.36 2.81 18.60
N PRO A 414 2.36 3.53 19.12
CA PRO A 414 3.76 3.26 18.80
C PRO A 414 4.11 1.81 19.12
N THR A 415 4.76 1.13 18.20
CA THR A 415 5.15 -0.28 18.31
C THR A 415 6.59 -0.45 17.86
N LEU A 416 7.28 -1.44 18.42
CA LEU A 416 8.61 -1.81 17.98
C LEU A 416 8.55 -2.78 16.80
N GLU A 417 9.51 -2.67 15.88
CA GLU A 417 9.70 -3.62 14.80
C GLU A 417 10.11 -5.00 15.35
N SER A 418 9.75 -6.07 14.63
CA SER A 418 10.17 -7.42 14.98
C SER A 418 11.69 -7.57 14.83
N GLY A 419 12.40 -7.81 15.94
CA GLY A 419 13.86 -8.05 15.94
C GLY A 419 14.69 -7.10 16.81
N VAL A 420 14.06 -6.12 17.47
CA VAL A 420 14.74 -5.23 18.42
C VAL A 420 15.30 -6.03 19.60
N THR A 421 16.54 -5.75 19.98
CA THR A 421 17.21 -6.47 21.09
C THR A 421 16.74 -5.97 22.45
N ASN A 422 16.67 -6.90 23.41
CA ASN A 422 16.45 -6.55 24.81
C ASN A 422 17.56 -5.61 25.30
N ASP A 423 17.21 -4.69 26.19
CA ASP A 423 18.20 -3.81 26.84
C ASP A 423 19.25 -4.66 27.61
N PRO A 424 20.55 -4.30 27.54
CA PRO A 424 21.63 -5.00 28.26
C PRO A 424 21.36 -5.22 29.76
N LEU A 425 20.56 -4.33 30.38
CA LEU A 425 20.14 -4.46 31.77
C LEU A 425 19.55 -5.84 32.09
N HIS A 426 18.76 -6.42 31.18
CA HIS A 426 18.21 -7.77 31.39
C HIS A 426 19.32 -8.82 31.46
N THR A 427 20.33 -8.72 30.60
CA THR A 427 21.45 -9.68 30.59
C THR A 427 22.32 -9.58 31.83
N ASP A 428 22.51 -8.37 32.37
CA ASP A 428 23.27 -8.16 33.60
C ASP A 428 22.52 -8.72 34.82
N TRP A 429 21.19 -8.54 34.86
CA TRP A 429 20.34 -9.13 35.89
C TRP A 429 20.31 -10.67 35.83
N GLU A 430 20.20 -11.26 34.64
CA GLU A 430 20.24 -12.72 34.50
C GLU A 430 21.63 -13.29 34.87
N ARG A 431 22.72 -12.62 34.49
CA ARG A 431 24.08 -13.02 34.91
C ARG A 431 24.21 -12.99 36.44
N ALA A 432 23.72 -11.94 37.10
CA ALA A 432 23.76 -11.83 38.56
C ALA A 432 22.95 -12.94 39.25
N LYS A 433 21.75 -13.25 38.73
CA LYS A 433 20.92 -14.36 39.23
C LYS A 433 21.59 -15.72 39.01
N GLN A 434 22.20 -15.94 37.85
CA GLN A 434 22.89 -17.18 37.53
C GLN A 434 24.04 -17.45 38.50
N ILE A 435 24.86 -16.44 38.83
CA ILE A 435 25.95 -16.57 39.80
C ILE A 435 25.43 -16.98 41.18
N LEU A 436 24.29 -16.42 41.62
CA LEU A 436 23.66 -16.82 42.89
C LEU A 436 23.13 -18.26 42.84
N SER A 437 22.45 -18.63 41.76
CA SER A 437 21.90 -19.97 41.57
C SER A 437 23.00 -21.04 41.51
N GLU A 438 24.07 -20.81 40.75
CA GLU A 438 25.23 -21.72 40.68
C GLU A 438 25.86 -21.90 42.06
N ARG A 439 25.98 -20.82 42.84
CA ARG A 439 26.51 -20.90 44.20
C ARG A 439 25.60 -21.68 45.14
N LEU A 440 24.29 -21.47 45.07
CA LEU A 440 23.31 -22.17 45.89
C LEU A 440 23.27 -23.68 45.56
N SER A 441 23.29 -24.05 44.28
CA SER A 441 23.37 -25.45 43.85
C SER A 441 24.63 -26.15 44.38
N ALA A 442 25.79 -25.47 44.33
CA ALA A 442 27.02 -26.03 44.88
C ALA A 442 26.96 -26.21 46.42
N LEU A 443 26.22 -25.37 47.13
CA LEU A 443 26.00 -25.53 48.58
C LEU A 443 25.06 -26.71 48.89
N ASP A 444 24.08 -26.98 48.02
CA ASP A 444 23.16 -28.11 48.14
C ASP A 444 23.91 -29.45 48.04
N GLU A 445 24.82 -29.56 47.07
CA GLU A 445 25.67 -30.73 46.90
C GLU A 445 26.58 -31.01 48.12
N VAL A 446 26.99 -29.97 48.84
CA VAL A 446 27.86 -30.09 50.03
C VAL A 446 27.05 -30.44 51.29
N ASN A 447 25.77 -30.06 51.36
CA ASN A 447 24.92 -30.23 52.54
C ASN A 447 24.27 -31.63 52.63
N GLN A 448 25.06 -32.69 52.42
CA GLN A 448 24.58 -34.08 52.39
C GLN A 448 24.45 -34.71 53.80
N PRO A 449 23.55 -35.69 54.00
CA PRO A 449 23.34 -36.31 55.30
C PRO A 449 24.55 -37.15 55.76
N PRO A 450 24.93 -37.09 57.06
CA PRO A 450 26.08 -37.81 57.63
C PRO A 450 25.83 -39.32 57.72
N LYS A 451 26.91 -40.10 57.79
CA LYS A 451 26.88 -41.51 58.24
C LYS A 451 26.67 -41.64 59.76
N ILE A 452 26.87 -40.56 60.52
CA ILE A 452 26.76 -40.50 61.98
C ILE A 452 25.50 -39.71 62.36
N ALA A 453 24.62 -40.30 63.18
CA ALA A 453 23.26 -39.78 63.44
C ALA A 453 23.17 -38.42 64.17
N LEU A 454 24.28 -37.84 64.63
CA LEU A 454 24.30 -36.66 65.52
C LEU A 454 23.98 -35.31 64.82
N PHE A 455 24.13 -35.18 63.49
CA PHE A 455 24.01 -33.87 62.81
C PHE A 455 22.69 -33.63 62.05
N GLY A 456 21.74 -34.56 62.10
CA GLY A 456 20.54 -34.54 61.22
C GLY A 456 19.60 -33.34 61.40
N ARG A 457 19.49 -32.74 62.61
CA ARG A 457 18.60 -31.57 62.83
C ARG A 457 19.16 -30.28 62.23
N LYS A 458 20.47 -30.08 62.32
CA LYS A 458 21.12 -28.84 61.84
C LYS A 458 21.18 -28.80 60.31
N ILE A 459 21.43 -29.93 59.67
CA ILE A 459 21.39 -30.07 58.19
C ILE A 459 20.01 -29.75 57.64
N LYS A 460 18.94 -30.30 58.25
CA LYS A 460 17.57 -29.99 57.84
C LYS A 460 17.25 -28.50 57.93
N SER A 461 17.70 -27.84 59.00
CA SER A 461 17.50 -26.38 59.15
C SER A 461 18.27 -25.55 58.11
N LEU A 462 19.47 -25.99 57.72
CA LEU A 462 20.24 -25.32 56.66
C LEU A 462 19.65 -25.59 55.28
N GLN A 463 19.13 -26.80 55.05
CA GLN A 463 18.42 -27.17 53.83
C GLN A 463 17.19 -26.29 53.59
N THR A 464 16.35 -26.09 54.60
CA THR A 464 15.17 -25.22 54.46
C THR A 464 15.53 -23.78 54.08
N LYS A 465 16.64 -23.24 54.62
CA LYS A 465 17.13 -21.90 54.25
C LYS A 465 17.67 -21.86 52.83
N LEU A 466 18.31 -22.95 52.39
CA LEU A 466 18.83 -23.10 51.04
C LEU A 466 17.70 -23.19 50.01
N ASP A 467 16.70 -24.03 50.25
CA ASP A 467 15.52 -24.20 49.39
C ASP A 467 14.76 -22.87 49.24
N GLN A 468 14.62 -22.11 50.33
CA GLN A 468 13.99 -20.78 50.30
C GLN A 468 14.81 -19.80 49.44
N ALA A 469 16.13 -19.75 49.61
CA ALA A 469 16.98 -18.87 48.80
C ALA A 469 16.95 -19.23 47.31
N ILE A 470 16.94 -20.53 46.97
CA ILE A 470 16.79 -21.02 45.59
C ILE A 470 15.44 -20.56 45.00
N THR A 471 14.38 -20.60 45.80
CA THR A 471 13.04 -20.18 45.38
C THR A 471 12.95 -18.66 45.18
N ASP A 472 13.67 -17.87 45.98
CA ASP A 472 13.58 -16.42 45.97
C ASP A 472 14.41 -15.75 44.85
N VAL A 473 15.54 -16.35 44.44
CA VAL A 473 16.47 -15.76 43.44
C VAL A 473 15.80 -15.37 42.11
N PRO A 474 14.95 -16.21 41.48
CA PRO A 474 14.29 -15.84 40.23
C PRO A 474 13.45 -14.55 40.31
N GLY A 475 12.85 -14.28 41.47
CA GLY A 475 11.94 -13.15 41.71
C GLY A 475 12.62 -11.81 42.00
N ILE A 476 13.95 -11.76 42.08
CA ILE A 476 14.69 -10.53 42.41
C ILE A 476 14.67 -9.58 41.19
N ARG A 477 14.21 -8.35 41.42
CA ARG A 477 14.14 -7.28 40.42
C ARG A 477 14.78 -5.95 40.85
N THR A 478 15.14 -5.82 42.13
CA THR A 478 15.69 -4.59 42.70
C THR A 478 17.07 -4.81 43.28
N ILE A 479 17.95 -3.83 43.12
CA ILE A 479 19.34 -3.82 43.59
C ILE A 479 19.40 -4.12 45.09
N LYS A 480 18.49 -3.52 45.86
CA LYS A 480 18.40 -3.73 47.31
C LYS A 480 18.14 -5.19 47.66
N ALA A 481 17.23 -5.86 46.95
CA ALA A 481 16.94 -7.28 47.16
C ALA A 481 18.11 -8.16 46.73
N LEU A 482 18.79 -7.84 45.63
CA LEU A 482 19.97 -8.56 45.15
C LEU A 482 21.14 -8.48 46.14
N VAL A 483 21.44 -7.29 46.65
CA VAL A 483 22.49 -7.07 47.66
C VAL A 483 22.18 -7.80 48.95
N LYS A 484 20.90 -7.84 49.36
CA LYS A 484 20.48 -8.62 50.53
C LYS A 484 20.70 -10.12 50.29
N MET A 485 20.22 -10.64 49.15
CA MET A 485 20.37 -12.05 48.80
C MET A 485 21.85 -12.46 48.74
N LYS A 486 22.72 -11.63 48.16
CA LYS A 486 24.18 -11.86 48.15
C LYS A 486 24.72 -12.11 49.56
N LYS A 487 24.35 -11.28 50.54
CA LYS A 487 24.77 -11.43 51.95
C LYS A 487 24.21 -12.69 52.59
N ASP A 488 22.96 -13.02 52.29
CA ASP A 488 22.30 -14.22 52.82
C ASP A 488 23.00 -15.50 52.30
N VAL A 489 23.38 -15.56 51.01
CA VAL A 489 24.16 -16.66 50.42
C VAL A 489 25.58 -16.76 50.98
N GLU A 490 26.25 -15.62 51.23
CA GLU A 490 27.57 -15.59 51.88
C GLU A 490 27.51 -16.13 53.32
N SER A 491 26.47 -15.78 54.08
CA SER A 491 26.26 -16.31 55.43
C SER A 491 25.98 -17.81 55.40
N LEU A 492 25.12 -18.28 54.48
CA LEU A 492 24.77 -19.69 54.34
C LEU A 492 26.00 -20.53 53.95
N THR A 493 26.85 -19.99 53.09
CA THR A 493 28.14 -20.60 52.72
C THR A 493 28.98 -20.90 53.97
N LYS A 494 29.12 -19.90 54.86
CA LYS A 494 29.93 -20.03 56.08
C LYS A 494 29.36 -21.09 57.02
N ASP A 495 28.05 -21.13 57.19
CA ASP A 495 27.37 -22.06 58.10
C ASP A 495 27.45 -23.51 57.62
N ILE A 496 27.24 -23.77 56.32
CA ILE A 496 27.33 -25.11 55.73
C ILE A 496 28.76 -25.64 55.79
N MET A 497 29.76 -24.83 55.45
CA MET A 497 31.18 -25.25 55.51
C MET A 497 31.64 -25.55 56.94
N ALA A 498 31.22 -24.75 57.92
CA ALA A 498 31.54 -25.00 59.32
C ALA A 498 30.92 -26.31 59.82
N ASN A 499 29.69 -26.63 59.37
CA ASN A 499 29.01 -27.88 59.72
C ASN A 499 29.67 -29.10 59.06
N ALA A 500 30.07 -29.01 57.79
CA ALA A 500 30.78 -30.08 57.08
C ALA A 500 32.11 -30.43 57.76
N LYS A 501 32.90 -29.42 58.17
CA LYS A 501 34.15 -29.64 58.88
C LYS A 501 33.95 -30.34 60.23
N ALA A 502 32.93 -29.94 60.99
CA ALA A 502 32.62 -30.57 62.28
C ALA A 502 32.17 -32.03 62.13
N MET A 503 31.56 -32.39 60.98
CA MET A 503 31.20 -33.76 60.66
C MET A 503 32.44 -34.61 60.36
N ASP A 504 33.36 -34.11 59.53
CA ASP A 504 34.61 -34.80 59.21
C ASP A 504 35.44 -35.09 60.47
N ASP A 505 35.57 -34.10 61.36
CA ASP A 505 36.33 -34.25 62.62
C ASP A 505 35.70 -35.32 63.54
N ALA A 506 34.37 -35.40 63.61
CA ALA A 506 33.64 -36.39 64.41
C ALA A 506 33.72 -37.82 63.83
N GLU A 507 33.80 -37.96 62.50
CA GLU A 507 33.95 -39.27 61.84
C GLU A 507 35.34 -39.87 62.11
N ILE A 508 36.39 -39.03 62.13
CA ILE A 508 37.77 -39.45 62.46
C ILE A 508 37.87 -39.96 63.90
N GLU A 509 37.22 -39.30 64.86
CA GLU A 509 37.30 -39.67 66.28
C GLU A 509 36.59 -41.01 66.57
N ALA A 510 35.46 -41.28 65.89
CA ALA A 510 34.74 -42.54 66.01
C ALA A 510 35.53 -43.75 65.46
N GLU A 511 36.35 -43.57 64.42
CA GLU A 511 37.20 -44.64 63.88
C GLU A 511 38.37 -44.99 64.81
N LEU A 512 38.94 -44.00 65.52
CA LEU A 512 40.05 -44.21 66.46
C LEU A 512 39.66 -45.06 67.67
N GLU A 513 38.45 -44.88 68.21
CA GLU A 513 38.00 -45.63 69.38
C GLU A 513 37.78 -47.12 69.08
N LYS A 514 37.23 -47.44 67.89
CA LYS A 514 37.11 -48.82 67.40
C LYS A 514 38.46 -49.55 67.31
N ALA A 515 39.52 -48.86 66.90
CA ALA A 515 40.86 -49.46 66.78
C ALA A 515 41.48 -49.79 68.15
N ARG A 516 41.10 -49.06 69.20
CA ARG A 516 41.60 -49.23 70.57
C ARG A 516 41.08 -50.50 71.23
N GLU A 517 39.78 -50.76 71.11
CA GLU A 517 39.14 -51.98 71.63
C GLU A 517 39.74 -53.26 71.02
N ALA A 518 40.06 -53.23 69.73
CA ALA A 518 40.63 -54.39 69.03
C ALA A 518 42.04 -54.78 69.55
N GLN A 519 42.91 -53.81 69.84
CA GLN A 519 44.26 -54.09 70.34
C GLN A 519 44.28 -54.61 71.78
N MET A 520 43.39 -54.10 72.62
CA MET A 520 43.27 -54.55 74.01
C MET A 520 42.90 -56.04 74.09
N LYS A 521 41.99 -56.49 73.22
CA LYS A 521 41.57 -57.90 73.17
C LYS A 521 42.70 -58.85 72.74
N ALA A 522 43.59 -58.41 71.85
CA ALA A 522 44.72 -59.23 71.38
C ALA A 522 45.79 -59.41 72.47
N HIS A 523 46.14 -58.36 73.21
CA HIS A 523 47.15 -58.42 74.26
C HIS A 523 46.78 -59.39 75.39
N LEU A 524 45.52 -59.42 75.81
CA LEU A 524 45.04 -60.35 76.85
C LEU A 524 45.21 -61.83 76.44
N ALA A 525 45.11 -62.14 75.14
CA ALA A 525 45.28 -63.50 74.64
C ALA A 525 46.75 -63.98 74.68
N ASP A 526 47.70 -63.07 74.46
CA ASP A 526 49.14 -63.39 74.48
C ASP A 526 49.67 -63.62 75.90
N VAL A 527 49.22 -62.82 76.88
CA VAL A 527 49.57 -63.01 78.30
C VAL A 527 49.18 -64.41 78.80
N ALA A 528 47.98 -64.87 78.45
CA ALA A 528 47.49 -66.20 78.84
C ALA A 528 48.34 -67.35 78.25
N LYS A 529 48.89 -67.19 77.03
CA LYS A 529 49.79 -68.19 76.43
C LYS A 529 51.11 -68.27 77.18
N SER A 530 51.72 -67.13 77.53
CA SER A 530 53.02 -67.12 78.21
C SER A 530 52.92 -67.71 79.62
N GLU A 531 51.82 -67.51 80.35
CA GLU A 531 51.58 -68.17 81.66
C GLU A 531 51.55 -69.71 81.55
N THR A 532 50.91 -70.27 80.52
CA THR A 532 50.92 -71.72 80.30
C THR A 532 52.31 -72.26 80.01
N ARG A 533 53.15 -71.48 79.31
CA ARG A 533 54.52 -71.86 78.95
C ARG A 533 55.45 -71.89 80.16
N VAL A 534 55.30 -70.94 81.09
CA VAL A 534 56.00 -70.93 82.38
C VAL A 534 55.74 -72.24 83.15
N LYS A 535 54.47 -72.64 83.30
CA LYS A 535 54.09 -73.87 84.02
C LYS A 535 54.75 -75.14 83.44
N GLN A 536 54.89 -75.23 82.12
CA GLN A 536 55.50 -76.38 81.46
C GLN A 536 57.01 -76.45 81.67
N LEU A 537 57.70 -75.31 81.58
CA LEU A 537 59.15 -75.24 81.74
C LEU A 537 59.57 -75.54 83.18
N THR A 538 58.83 -75.05 84.19
CA THR A 538 59.10 -75.37 85.60
C THR A 538 59.01 -76.87 85.88
N LYS A 539 58.05 -77.57 85.25
CA LYS A 539 57.88 -79.02 85.42
C LYS A 539 59.02 -79.83 84.81
N LYS A 540 59.65 -79.33 83.74
CA LYS A 540 60.81 -79.98 83.09
C LYS A 540 62.13 -79.76 83.82
N LEU A 541 62.30 -78.63 84.50
CA LEU A 541 63.54 -78.27 85.18
C LEU A 541 63.86 -79.19 86.37
N LYS A 542 62.84 -79.54 87.15
CA LYS A 542 62.98 -80.30 88.40
C LYS A 542 63.69 -81.67 88.24
N PRO A 543 63.27 -82.57 87.35
CA PRO A 543 63.95 -83.87 87.19
C PRO A 543 65.39 -83.74 86.67
N LEU A 544 65.70 -82.71 85.87
CA LEU A 544 67.06 -82.48 85.38
C LEU A 544 68.00 -82.03 86.51
N GLN A 545 67.51 -81.21 87.44
CA GLN A 545 68.28 -80.81 88.63
C GLN A 545 68.54 -82.02 89.54
N ASP A 546 67.53 -82.88 89.75
CA ASP A 546 67.67 -84.10 90.55
C ASP A 546 68.71 -85.06 89.95
N GLU A 547 68.73 -85.25 88.62
CA GLU A 547 69.70 -86.09 87.91
C GLU A 547 71.12 -85.53 87.93
N HIS A 548 71.27 -84.20 87.86
CA HIS A 548 72.57 -83.55 88.02
C HIS A 548 73.15 -83.76 89.43
N GLU A 549 72.30 -83.70 90.47
CA GLU A 549 72.72 -83.96 91.85
C GLU A 549 73.15 -85.42 92.06
N ASP A 550 72.42 -86.38 91.47
CA ASP A 550 72.74 -87.80 91.59
C ASP A 550 74.05 -88.17 90.88
N LEU A 551 74.28 -87.65 89.66
CA LEU A 551 75.55 -87.80 88.94
C LEU A 551 76.72 -87.15 89.67
N THR A 552 76.50 -86.01 90.33
CA THR A 552 77.53 -85.34 91.16
C THR A 552 77.91 -86.22 92.36
N ASN A 553 76.93 -86.83 93.00
CA ASN A 553 77.16 -87.78 94.09
C ASN A 553 77.88 -89.04 93.63
N GLN A 554 77.58 -89.58 92.44
CA GLN A 554 78.28 -90.72 91.86
C GLN A 554 79.75 -90.40 91.54
N LEU A 555 80.04 -89.21 90.99
CA LEU A 555 81.41 -88.75 90.72
C LEU A 555 82.28 -88.77 91.99
N SER A 556 81.72 -88.34 93.13
CA SER A 556 82.44 -88.27 94.41
C SER A 556 82.85 -89.62 94.99
N LYS A 557 82.22 -90.73 94.56
CA LYS A 557 82.41 -92.08 95.12
C LYS A 557 83.24 -93.03 94.25
N SER A 558 83.44 -92.76 92.95
CA SER A 558 84.20 -93.67 92.08
C SER A 558 85.72 -93.54 92.26
N LYS A 559 86.44 -94.68 92.26
CA LYS A 559 87.91 -94.77 92.34
C LYS A 559 88.58 -95.17 91.02
N LYS A 560 87.81 -95.32 89.93
CA LYS A 560 88.31 -95.65 88.58
C LYS A 560 88.34 -94.40 87.71
N ASP A 561 89.52 -94.10 87.17
CA ASP A 561 89.82 -92.85 86.46
C ASP A 561 89.00 -92.68 85.16
N GLU A 562 88.70 -93.77 84.45
CA GLU A 562 87.87 -93.74 83.23
C GLU A 562 86.41 -93.40 83.52
N GLU A 563 85.87 -93.88 84.64
CA GLU A 563 84.47 -93.68 85.02
C GLU A 563 84.24 -92.24 85.49
N GLN A 564 85.20 -91.65 86.22
CA GLN A 564 85.15 -90.24 86.60
C GLN A 564 85.14 -89.30 85.40
N LYS A 565 85.93 -89.59 84.35
CA LYS A 565 85.93 -88.77 83.13
C LYS A 565 84.57 -88.78 82.43
N ARG A 566 83.93 -89.95 82.34
CA ARG A 566 82.62 -90.10 81.70
C ARG A 566 81.53 -89.33 82.46
N ILE A 567 81.44 -89.52 83.77
CA ILE A 567 80.45 -88.82 84.62
C ILE A 567 80.65 -87.29 84.54
N LYS A 568 81.90 -86.82 84.45
CA LYS A 568 82.19 -85.38 84.31
C LYS A 568 81.68 -84.81 82.98
N THR A 569 81.79 -85.56 81.88
CA THR A 569 81.22 -85.16 80.57
C THR A 569 79.69 -85.14 80.60
N ASP A 570 79.07 -86.10 81.27
CA ASP A 570 77.61 -86.15 81.41
C ASP A 570 77.09 -84.97 82.25
N LEU A 571 77.78 -84.61 83.35
CA LEU A 571 77.47 -83.43 84.16
C LEU A 571 77.58 -82.11 83.37
N GLU A 572 78.62 -81.94 82.53
CA GLU A 572 78.73 -80.75 81.69
C GLU A 572 77.59 -80.64 80.66
N THR A 573 77.12 -81.78 80.17
CA THR A 573 76.01 -81.83 79.21
C THR A 573 74.68 -81.52 79.90
N LEU A 574 74.43 -82.10 81.08
CA LEU A 574 73.23 -81.84 81.86
C LEU A 574 73.19 -80.39 82.37
N GLY A 575 74.33 -79.84 82.81
CA GLY A 575 74.45 -78.45 83.23
C GLY A 575 74.08 -77.45 82.13
N ARG A 576 74.46 -77.71 80.87
CA ARG A 576 74.02 -76.89 79.73
C ARG A 576 72.52 -76.97 79.48
N ASN A 577 71.92 -78.14 79.65
CA ASN A 577 70.47 -78.32 79.48
C ASN A 577 69.67 -77.58 80.56
N ILE A 578 70.12 -77.63 81.82
CA ILE A 578 69.49 -76.88 82.93
C ILE A 578 69.53 -75.37 82.64
N ALA A 579 70.71 -74.84 82.28
CA ALA A 579 70.86 -73.42 81.95
C ALA A 579 69.97 -72.97 80.76
N GLY A 580 69.78 -73.86 79.76
CA GLY A 580 68.87 -73.61 78.64
C GLY A 580 67.41 -73.48 79.07
N VAL A 581 66.93 -74.41 79.91
CA VAL A 581 65.54 -74.40 80.41
C VAL A 581 65.29 -73.21 81.35
N GLU A 582 66.27 -72.82 82.17
CA GLU A 582 66.16 -71.65 83.05
C GLU A 582 66.05 -70.33 82.26
N SER A 583 66.82 -70.19 81.17
CA SER A 583 66.74 -69.02 80.29
C SER A 583 65.36 -68.88 79.64
N GLU A 584 64.79 -69.98 79.15
CA GLU A 584 63.44 -69.98 78.58
C GLU A 584 62.36 -69.67 79.62
N LEU A 585 62.52 -70.13 80.86
CA LEU A 585 61.59 -69.84 81.95
C LEU A 585 61.60 -68.34 82.30
N ALA A 586 62.78 -67.72 82.35
CA ALA A 586 62.92 -66.29 82.61
C ALA A 586 62.27 -65.44 81.51
N ALA A 587 62.44 -65.82 80.24
CA ALA A 587 61.81 -65.14 79.11
C ALA A 587 60.27 -65.24 79.16
N ALA A 588 59.73 -66.45 79.37
CA ALA A 588 58.28 -66.66 79.44
C ALA A 588 57.63 -65.95 80.65
N THR A 589 58.34 -65.86 81.78
CA THR A 589 57.87 -65.14 82.98
C THR A 589 57.76 -63.64 82.71
N LYS A 590 58.76 -63.06 82.03
CA LYS A 590 58.76 -61.65 81.65
C LYS A 590 57.59 -61.30 80.72
N GLU A 591 57.25 -62.18 79.78
CA GLU A 591 56.11 -61.99 78.87
C GLU A 591 54.76 -62.09 79.58
N SER A 592 54.63 -62.99 80.56
CA SER A 592 53.38 -63.14 81.33
C SER A 592 53.06 -61.93 82.24
N GLN A 593 54.05 -61.08 82.53
CA GLN A 593 53.90 -59.91 83.41
C GLN A 593 53.88 -58.57 82.66
N ALA A 594 53.74 -58.58 81.34
CA ALA A 594 53.74 -57.36 80.53
C ALA A 594 52.41 -56.57 80.66
N GLU A 595 52.47 -55.27 80.92
CA GLU A 595 51.31 -54.36 80.92
C GLU A 595 50.89 -53.91 79.50
N PHE A 596 49.59 -53.65 79.30
CA PHE A 596 49.05 -53.21 78.01
C PHE A 596 49.41 -51.74 77.70
N VAL A 597 49.96 -51.49 76.51
CA VAL A 597 50.20 -50.14 75.98
C VAL A 597 49.63 -50.04 74.56
N PHE A 598 48.59 -49.21 74.37
CA PHE A 598 47.98 -48.98 73.06
C PHE A 598 48.97 -48.30 72.10
N LYS A 599 49.08 -48.84 70.87
CA LYS A 599 49.91 -48.25 69.81
C LYS A 599 48.99 -47.89 68.64
N PRO A 600 48.73 -46.61 68.36
CA PRO A 600 47.85 -46.23 67.27
C PRO A 600 48.30 -46.90 65.95
N PRO A 601 47.37 -47.41 65.12
CA PRO A 601 47.72 -48.13 63.89
C PRO A 601 48.64 -47.28 63.03
N LYS A 602 49.84 -47.77 62.73
CA LYS A 602 50.72 -47.15 61.74
C LYS A 602 50.22 -47.51 60.34
N GLY A 603 49.22 -46.76 59.89
CA GLY A 603 48.65 -46.85 58.55
C GLY A 603 47.53 -45.84 58.33
N ASN A 604 47.86 -44.73 57.66
CA ASN A 604 46.95 -43.83 56.93
C ASN A 604 45.58 -43.48 57.54
N ILE A 605 45.52 -43.06 58.80
CA ILE A 605 44.32 -42.35 59.32
C ILE A 605 44.40 -40.84 59.02
N GLY A 606 45.57 -40.32 58.61
CA GLY A 606 45.77 -38.89 58.29
C GLY A 606 45.90 -38.52 56.81
N SER A 607 45.73 -39.46 55.87
CA SER A 607 45.87 -39.12 54.44
C SER A 607 45.06 -40.00 53.49
N LYS A 608 43.74 -40.09 53.70
CA LYS A 608 42.90 -39.91 52.51
C LYS A 608 43.07 -38.44 52.16
N LYS A 609 43.78 -38.15 51.07
CA LYS A 609 43.55 -36.91 50.34
C LYS A 609 42.04 -36.85 50.20
N SER A 610 41.40 -35.97 50.98
CA SER A 610 40.07 -35.51 50.61
C SER A 610 40.21 -35.13 49.15
N SER A 611 39.34 -35.70 48.31
CA SER A 611 39.06 -35.14 47.00
C SER A 611 39.06 -33.64 47.20
N GLY A 612 40.07 -32.99 46.62
CA GLY A 612 40.35 -31.60 46.89
C GLY A 612 39.04 -30.85 46.79
N HIS A 613 38.68 -30.18 47.88
CA HIS A 613 37.79 -29.03 47.84
C HIS A 613 38.42 -28.06 46.84
N LEU A 614 38.10 -28.25 45.56
CA LEU A 614 38.45 -27.39 44.44
C LEU A 614 37.60 -26.11 44.44
N PHE A 615 36.76 -25.91 45.47
CA PHE A 615 35.79 -24.84 45.55
C PHE A 615 36.16 -23.70 46.52
N VAL A 616 37.35 -23.72 47.12
CA VAL A 616 37.83 -22.60 47.95
C VAL A 616 39.31 -22.33 47.69
N ASN A 617 39.60 -21.29 46.91
CA ASN A 617 40.93 -20.69 46.92
C ASN A 617 41.24 -20.25 48.35
N LYS A 618 42.30 -20.81 48.95
CA LYS A 618 42.77 -20.55 50.32
C LYS A 618 43.40 -19.16 50.52
N LYS A 619 42.94 -18.14 49.79
CA LYS A 619 43.32 -16.75 50.02
C LYS A 619 42.07 -15.91 50.16
N ASP A 620 41.86 -15.49 51.41
CA ASP A 620 40.92 -14.47 51.86
C ASP A 620 39.44 -14.87 51.82
N GLY A 621 38.67 -14.41 52.81
CA GLY A 621 37.22 -14.64 52.89
C GLY A 621 36.48 -13.90 51.78
N GLN A 622 36.53 -14.44 50.56
CA GLN A 622 36.11 -13.74 49.35
C GLN A 622 34.58 -13.65 49.23
N LEU A 623 34.14 -12.40 49.10
CA LEU A 623 32.83 -11.96 48.64
C LEU A 623 32.44 -12.69 47.36
N LEU A 624 31.17 -13.03 47.20
CA LEU A 624 30.65 -13.59 45.93
C LEU A 624 31.05 -12.64 44.78
N PRO A 625 31.67 -13.14 43.68
CA PRO A 625 32.07 -12.36 42.51
C PRO A 625 30.83 -12.01 41.66
N LEU A 626 29.91 -11.26 42.27
CA LEU A 626 28.67 -10.80 41.71
C LEU A 626 28.78 -9.29 41.52
N ASP A 627 28.75 -8.87 40.26
CA ASP A 627 28.57 -7.49 39.84
C ASP A 627 27.10 -7.10 39.98
N VAL A 628 26.85 -5.97 40.64
CA VAL A 628 25.50 -5.48 40.90
C VAL A 628 25.08 -4.58 39.72
N PRO A 629 23.96 -4.86 39.03
CA PRO A 629 23.47 -4.00 37.96
C PRO A 629 23.26 -2.56 38.44
N GLU A 630 23.41 -1.59 37.53
CA GLU A 630 23.33 -0.16 37.85
C GLU A 630 21.91 0.33 38.15
N GLU A 631 20.90 -0.33 37.57
CA GLU A 631 19.49 0.06 37.65
C GLU A 631 18.57 -1.11 38.06
N ASP A 632 17.44 -0.79 38.69
CA ASP A 632 16.37 -1.76 38.96
C ASP A 632 15.65 -2.15 37.65
N LEU A 633 15.26 -3.42 37.52
CA LEU A 633 14.39 -3.86 36.41
C LEU A 633 13.02 -3.17 36.50
N PRO A 634 12.35 -2.94 35.36
CA PRO A 634 11.02 -2.36 35.37
C PRO A 634 10.02 -3.24 36.11
N GLU A 635 9.11 -2.61 36.87
CA GLU A 635 8.02 -3.31 37.56
C GLU A 635 7.04 -3.95 36.56
N THR A 636 6.79 -3.27 35.43
CA THR A 636 5.93 -3.74 34.35
C THR A 636 6.59 -3.53 32.99
N GLY A 637 6.26 -4.41 32.04
CA GLY A 637 6.81 -4.36 30.68
C GLY A 637 8.23 -4.90 30.57
N LYS A 638 8.79 -4.81 29.36
CA LYS A 638 10.17 -5.19 29.04
C LYS A 638 10.90 -4.02 28.40
N LEU A 639 12.14 -3.78 28.82
CA LEU A 639 13.02 -2.80 28.19
C LEU A 639 13.68 -3.35 26.93
N PHE A 640 13.67 -2.53 25.89
CA PHE A 640 14.30 -2.75 24.60
C PHE A 640 15.20 -1.55 24.26
N ILE A 641 16.16 -1.76 23.36
CA ILE A 641 17.03 -0.70 22.85
C ILE A 641 17.09 -0.75 21.32
N SER A 642 16.88 0.41 20.68
CA SER A 642 17.05 0.58 19.24
C SER A 642 17.64 1.97 18.98
N GLU A 643 18.66 2.05 18.12
CA GLU A 643 19.31 3.33 17.74
C GLU A 643 19.68 4.21 18.95
N GLU A 644 20.25 3.61 20.00
CA GLU A 644 20.64 4.27 21.25
C GLU A 644 19.48 4.81 22.12
N GLN A 645 18.23 4.64 21.70
CA GLN A 645 17.04 5.01 22.47
C GLN A 645 16.44 3.79 23.18
N ARG A 646 16.06 3.97 24.45
CA ARG A 646 15.38 2.94 25.25
C ARG A 646 13.87 2.98 25.02
N TYR A 647 13.28 1.80 24.96
CA TYR A 647 11.84 1.63 24.81
C TYR A 647 11.30 0.70 25.89
N LEU A 648 10.20 1.08 26.54
CA LEU A 648 9.50 0.25 27.50
C LEU A 648 8.27 -0.35 26.85
N GLY A 649 8.36 -1.63 26.51
CA GLY A 649 7.31 -2.39 25.87
C GLY A 649 6.25 -2.90 26.85
N ILE A 650 4.99 -2.56 26.59
CA ILE A 650 3.81 -3.03 27.35
C ILE A 650 2.81 -3.75 26.43
N GLU A 651 1.93 -4.55 27.01
CA GLU A 651 0.90 -5.31 26.27
C GLU A 651 -0.52 -4.94 26.70
N HIS A 652 -0.67 -4.37 27.90
CA HIS A 652 -1.96 -4.14 28.53
C HIS A 652 -2.15 -2.69 29.00
N TRP A 653 -3.37 -2.18 28.93
CA TRP A 653 -3.72 -0.83 29.39
C TRP A 653 -3.52 -0.68 30.90
N SER A 654 -3.79 -1.74 31.68
CA SER A 654 -3.53 -1.76 33.12
C SER A 654 -2.07 -1.48 33.51
N GLN A 655 -1.13 -1.64 32.58
CA GLN A 655 0.30 -1.41 32.80
C GLN A 655 0.69 0.05 32.59
N LEU A 656 -0.12 0.87 31.93
CA LEU A 656 0.26 2.19 31.41
C LEU A 656 0.71 3.16 32.52
N ASP A 657 0.00 3.23 33.64
CA ASP A 657 0.33 4.16 34.72
C ASP A 657 1.65 3.82 35.42
N ILE A 658 1.92 2.52 35.59
CA ILE A 658 3.19 2.04 36.14
C ILE A 658 4.30 2.24 35.10
N ALA A 659 4.02 1.92 33.83
CA ALA A 659 4.95 2.09 32.73
C ALA A 659 5.35 3.56 32.51
N LYS A 660 4.46 4.54 32.71
CA LYS A 660 4.80 5.97 32.66
C LYS A 660 5.83 6.36 33.72
N LYS A 661 5.68 5.85 34.94
CA LYS A 661 6.64 6.11 36.03
C LYS A 661 7.98 5.47 35.72
N GLU A 662 7.97 4.22 35.25
CA GLU A 662 9.16 3.46 34.92
C GLU A 662 9.89 4.00 33.69
N ALA A 663 9.16 4.35 32.63
CA ALA A 663 9.69 4.98 31.43
C ALA A 663 10.40 6.30 31.75
N LYS A 664 9.81 7.13 32.64
CA LYS A 664 10.46 8.34 33.13
C LYS A 664 11.72 8.05 33.95
N ARG A 665 11.69 7.03 34.81
CA ARG A 665 12.84 6.61 35.63
C ARG A 665 13.99 6.10 34.79
N LEU A 666 13.69 5.34 33.74
CA LEU A 666 14.62 4.61 32.88
C LEU A 666 14.99 5.38 31.59
N ASN A 667 14.46 6.60 31.43
CA ASN A 667 14.59 7.44 30.24
C ASN A 667 14.22 6.70 28.94
N ALA A 668 13.06 6.04 28.96
CA ALA A 668 12.55 5.22 27.86
C ALA A 668 11.25 5.76 27.27
N SER A 669 10.97 5.46 26.00
CA SER A 669 9.68 5.74 25.35
C SER A 669 8.75 4.53 25.45
N ILE A 670 7.45 4.75 25.71
CA ILE A 670 6.49 3.64 25.87
C ILE A 670 6.02 3.19 24.49
N VAL A 671 6.01 1.88 24.28
CA VAL A 671 5.60 1.23 23.04
C VAL A 671 4.80 -0.03 23.35
N VAL A 672 4.02 -0.49 22.38
CA VAL A 672 3.31 -1.77 22.46
C VAL A 672 4.16 -2.88 21.85
N VAL A 673 4.22 -4.02 22.55
CA VAL A 673 4.87 -5.23 22.05
C VAL A 673 3.78 -6.12 21.49
N GLU A 674 3.80 -6.34 20.17
CA GLU A 674 2.94 -7.35 19.55
C GLU A 674 3.46 -8.72 20.01
N GLY A 675 2.60 -9.50 20.67
CA GLY A 675 2.99 -10.75 21.32
C GLY A 675 3.78 -11.67 20.39
N GLN A 676 4.94 -12.12 20.87
CA GLN A 676 5.73 -13.17 20.22
C GLN A 676 5.01 -14.52 20.22
#